data_AF-A0A3B0JSZ2-F1
#
_entry.id   AF-A0A3B0JSZ2-F1
#
_cell.length_a   1.000
_cell.length_b   1.000
_cell.length_c   1.000
_cell.angle_alpha   90.00
_cell.angle_beta   90.00
_cell.angle_gamma   90.00
#
_symmetry.space_group_name_H-M   'P 1'
#
loop_
_entity.id
_entity.type
_entity.pdbx_description
1 polymer ?
#
loop_
_entity_poly.entity_id
_entity_poly.type
_entity_poly.pdbx_seq_one_letter_code
_entity_poly.pdbx_strand_id
1 'polypeptide(L)'
;MRQLPLLFCFTLWPVLARCDTICGSLEINKVADFQKLQNCTHVIGHVRIANVDLPSESNASLELLSSNVSEISDYLMVYRCTGLLTLEAIFPKLRIIRGQALLFDQYALVVHENRNLRELGLVELLRIQNGLIRIETNPMLCFVETVDWMHLLSNATQQHFSLKHNKPSSHCPVCGGLAADYAFRQNISDFCWNMNTAQIRLTPPRLKGCPTACGLHGCDNVGNCCKGSCVTGCSDQNCTLCGNYQSKGKCVDQCVISYELHKRQCISYKECRQLGMIPLTRGYRCVDKCPPNQKEVSDPNGLITCQVECKGVYHVRSGADLEPLQDCVTINGSLIIELTDIKEKIVAPLEKALASVKEITGYLKVLHSAQLMSLSFLQNLDVIRGDQLIENKYALFVVNNHHLENIWTPNHQVLVQRGSIFFHLNPRLCHEKILQLEPSLKSVQHISVAEVSPNSNGERVICGDAVRTLKPVVDDISATAVRILLDYMDWEGMETLIGYSYYYKEAPQRNVTMYDGRHGCGHDNWLMDVSATKSRRHVISGLKPYTQYAFFVKTLTRTDYHMQIDAYSQIRYFQTLPDKPSPVARIYGSSELSTQILLHWWPPRRPNGIISKYYVTFEPHNLTNAEKGKNYLNPRPANVSLLDCQCDDVTPYDSGPQPNDEDYYNKEQITYEDALPNLIYVSRRQEQPKKDKFEKVIDFDDLRAGMKQEPTTTPAPTTPAPTRPAPSNLTNVQEKMAAVRYDIYRNLIEQRQRAAQDLDICSLQIPHAMKKCQDDHATVSQRLEEKCTIEEEMTGIQVPGNQHYFYLNELQPESFYRVTVRACVDDVLNGCSNPTEALVKTTSVRVEQLMKST
;
A
#
# COMPACT_ATOMS: atom_id res chain seq x y z
N MET A 1 -78.38 44.54 -11.69
CA MET A 1 -78.30 44.30 -13.14
C MET A 1 -77.65 42.95 -13.37
N ARG A 2 -78.28 42.10 -14.19
CA ARG A 2 -77.70 40.86 -14.73
C ARG A 2 -76.50 41.20 -15.63
N GLN A 3 -75.50 40.34 -15.73
CA GLN A 3 -75.19 39.53 -16.93
C GLN A 3 -73.83 38.80 -16.82
N LEU A 4 -73.79 37.61 -17.42
CA LEU A 4 -72.76 36.55 -17.43
C LEU A 4 -71.33 36.98 -17.81
N PRO A 5 -70.34 36.08 -17.55
CA PRO A 5 -69.52 35.63 -18.67
C PRO A 5 -69.42 34.10 -18.82
N LEU A 6 -69.07 33.74 -20.05
CA LEU A 6 -69.04 32.43 -20.68
C LEU A 6 -67.95 31.47 -20.15
N LEU A 7 -68.26 30.18 -20.24
CA LEU A 7 -67.29 29.07 -20.22
C LEU A 7 -66.33 29.16 -21.42
N PHE A 8 -65.04 28.95 -21.17
CA PHE A 8 -64.11 28.39 -22.13
C PHE A 8 -63.55 27.08 -21.56
N CYS A 9 -63.84 25.96 -22.24
CA CYS A 9 -63.22 24.67 -22.00
C CYS A 9 -61.74 24.72 -22.42
N PHE A 10 -60.83 24.42 -21.50
CA PHE A 10 -59.53 23.85 -21.85
C PHE A 10 -59.50 22.40 -21.34
N THR A 11 -59.39 21.48 -22.30
CA THR A 11 -59.18 20.05 -22.08
C THR A 11 -57.82 19.83 -21.42
N LEU A 12 -57.82 19.41 -20.16
CA LEU A 12 -56.66 18.83 -19.49
C LEU A 12 -56.41 17.43 -20.05
N TRP A 13 -55.35 17.26 -20.84
CA TRP A 13 -54.73 15.94 -21.02
C TRP A 13 -54.12 15.50 -19.67
N PRO A 14 -54.39 14.28 -19.19
CA PRO A 14 -53.78 13.80 -17.97
C PRO A 14 -52.31 13.48 -18.24
N VAL A 15 -51.42 14.12 -17.48
CA VAL A 15 -50.03 13.66 -17.34
C VAL A 15 -50.09 12.30 -16.63
N LEU A 16 -49.90 11.23 -17.39
CA LEU A 16 -49.70 9.88 -16.86
C LEU A 16 -48.44 9.87 -15.99
N ALA A 17 -48.63 9.87 -14.66
CA ALA A 17 -47.58 9.49 -13.72
C ALA A 17 -47.25 8.00 -13.96
N ARG A 18 -46.06 7.71 -14.50
CA ARG A 18 -45.54 6.34 -14.59
C ARG A 18 -45.41 5.79 -13.17
N CYS A 19 -46.11 4.69 -12.86
CA CYS A 19 -45.84 3.91 -11.65
C CYS A 19 -44.49 3.21 -11.81
N ASP A 20 -43.51 3.58 -10.99
CA ASP A 20 -42.26 2.84 -10.85
C ASP A 20 -42.54 1.49 -10.17
N THR A 21 -42.20 0.40 -10.84
CA THR A 21 -42.41 -0.96 -10.35
C THR A 21 -41.11 -1.52 -9.77
N ILE A 22 -41.17 -1.89 -8.49
CA ILE A 22 -40.04 -2.39 -7.72
C ILE A 22 -40.09 -3.93 -7.67
N CYS A 23 -38.96 -4.58 -7.94
CA CYS A 23 -38.83 -6.04 -7.85
C CYS A 23 -37.74 -6.42 -6.85
N GLY A 24 -37.85 -7.61 -6.26
CA GLY A 24 -36.77 -8.24 -5.48
C GLY A 24 -35.66 -8.78 -6.38
N SER A 25 -34.76 -9.60 -5.81
CA SER A 25 -33.70 -10.27 -6.58
C SER A 25 -34.29 -11.16 -7.68
N LEU A 26 -33.67 -11.14 -8.86
CA LEU A 26 -34.15 -11.83 -10.06
C LEU A 26 -33.10 -12.83 -10.57
N GLU A 27 -33.52 -14.09 -10.66
CA GLU A 27 -32.73 -15.17 -11.27
C GLU A 27 -33.40 -15.64 -12.57
N ILE A 28 -32.65 -15.57 -13.66
CA ILE A 28 -33.07 -15.85 -15.02
C ILE A 28 -32.29 -17.08 -15.51
N ASN A 29 -32.98 -18.22 -15.53
CA ASN A 29 -32.40 -19.50 -15.93
C ASN A 29 -33.07 -20.07 -17.20
N LYS A 30 -34.22 -19.51 -17.62
CA LYS A 30 -34.96 -19.89 -18.83
C LYS A 30 -35.43 -18.66 -19.59
N VAL A 31 -35.70 -18.80 -20.89
CA VAL A 31 -36.18 -17.69 -21.75
C VAL A 31 -37.51 -17.09 -21.25
N ALA A 32 -38.40 -17.90 -20.64
CA ALA A 32 -39.64 -17.39 -20.06
C ALA A 32 -39.42 -16.47 -18.84
N ASP A 33 -38.30 -16.61 -18.13
CA ASP A 33 -38.01 -15.80 -16.93
C ASP A 33 -37.76 -14.32 -17.28
N PHE A 34 -37.41 -13.99 -18.53
CA PHE A 34 -37.23 -12.59 -18.96
C PHE A 34 -38.51 -11.75 -18.83
N GLN A 35 -39.70 -12.37 -18.82
CA GLN A 35 -40.96 -11.66 -18.54
C GLN A 35 -40.95 -11.00 -17.15
N LYS A 36 -40.20 -11.54 -16.18
CA LYS A 36 -40.04 -10.95 -14.84
C LYS A 36 -39.34 -9.58 -14.89
N LEU A 37 -38.52 -9.34 -15.91
CA LEU A 37 -37.77 -8.09 -16.09
C LEU A 37 -38.57 -7.01 -16.82
N GLN A 38 -39.57 -7.37 -17.63
CA GLN A 38 -40.34 -6.41 -18.45
C GLN A 38 -41.17 -5.44 -17.61
N ASN A 39 -41.77 -5.96 -16.54
CA ASN A 39 -42.61 -5.20 -15.62
C ASN A 39 -41.80 -4.53 -14.50
N CYS A 40 -40.46 -4.53 -14.57
CA CYS A 40 -39.61 -4.02 -13.52
C CYS A 40 -38.87 -2.75 -13.95
N THR A 41 -38.93 -1.68 -13.15
CA THR A 41 -38.09 -0.49 -13.35
C THR A 41 -36.91 -0.41 -12.40
N HIS A 42 -37.04 -0.96 -11.18
CA HIS A 42 -35.99 -0.99 -10.17
C HIS A 42 -35.87 -2.36 -9.50
N VAL A 43 -34.65 -2.90 -9.44
CA VAL A 43 -34.35 -4.16 -8.76
C VAL A 43 -33.69 -3.88 -7.42
N ILE A 44 -34.39 -4.22 -6.33
CA ILE A 44 -33.86 -4.28 -4.96
C ILE A 44 -33.34 -5.70 -4.74
N GLY A 45 -32.07 -5.89 -5.05
CA GLY A 45 -31.41 -7.17 -5.05
C GLY A 45 -30.39 -7.27 -6.19
N HIS A 46 -30.07 -8.51 -6.55
CA HIS A 46 -29.20 -8.83 -7.67
C HIS A 46 -29.99 -9.32 -8.88
N VAL A 47 -29.37 -9.21 -10.06
CA VAL A 47 -29.86 -9.85 -11.29
C VAL A 47 -28.84 -10.87 -11.77
N ARG A 48 -29.25 -12.13 -11.86
CA ARG A 48 -28.42 -13.25 -12.34
C ARG A 48 -29.04 -13.84 -13.60
N ILE A 49 -28.27 -13.83 -14.67
CA ILE A 49 -28.60 -14.50 -15.93
C ILE A 49 -27.55 -15.58 -16.15
N ALA A 50 -27.94 -16.84 -16.00
CA ALA A 50 -27.00 -17.95 -16.02
C ALA A 50 -27.53 -19.14 -16.83
N ASN A 51 -26.66 -19.73 -17.66
CA ASN A 51 -26.94 -20.96 -18.42
C ASN A 51 -28.21 -20.87 -19.29
N VAL A 52 -28.41 -19.73 -19.97
CA VAL A 52 -29.57 -19.52 -20.84
C VAL A 52 -29.17 -19.70 -22.31
N ASP A 53 -29.93 -20.52 -23.02
CA ASP A 53 -29.77 -20.72 -24.47
C ASP A 53 -30.83 -19.93 -25.24
N LEU A 54 -30.39 -18.94 -26.02
CA LEU A 54 -31.26 -18.12 -26.86
C LEU A 54 -31.25 -18.63 -28.32
N PRO A 55 -32.43 -18.84 -28.93
CA PRO A 55 -32.51 -19.28 -30.32
C PRO A 55 -32.00 -18.20 -31.29
N SER A 56 -31.21 -18.62 -32.28
CA SER A 56 -30.36 -17.75 -33.08
C SER A 56 -31.07 -16.98 -34.22
N GLU A 57 -32.35 -17.23 -34.50
CA GLU A 57 -32.96 -16.88 -35.80
C GLU A 57 -34.30 -16.10 -35.80
N SER A 58 -34.83 -15.63 -34.67
CA SER A 58 -36.07 -14.83 -34.71
C SER A 58 -35.86 -13.40 -34.25
N ASN A 59 -35.94 -12.42 -35.16
CA ASN A 59 -36.10 -11.00 -34.79
C ASN A 59 -37.36 -10.75 -33.93
N ALA A 60 -38.24 -11.75 -33.76
CA ALA A 60 -39.39 -11.75 -32.87
C ALA A 60 -39.05 -11.91 -31.36
N SER A 61 -37.78 -12.16 -30.98
CA SER A 61 -37.39 -12.37 -29.57
C SER A 61 -36.80 -11.14 -28.86
N LEU A 62 -36.56 -10.01 -29.53
CA LEU A 62 -35.98 -8.81 -28.89
C LEU A 62 -36.98 -8.09 -27.97
N GLU A 63 -38.25 -8.00 -28.34
CA GLU A 63 -39.31 -7.45 -27.45
C GLU A 63 -39.50 -8.32 -26.20
N LEU A 64 -39.30 -9.65 -26.31
CA LEU A 64 -39.41 -10.56 -25.17
C LEU A 64 -38.26 -10.37 -24.16
N LEU A 65 -37.07 -10.01 -24.62
CA LEU A 65 -35.87 -9.88 -23.79
C LEU A 65 -35.71 -8.49 -23.17
N SER A 66 -36.25 -7.45 -23.82
CA SER A 66 -36.09 -6.07 -23.40
C SER A 66 -36.74 -5.79 -22.04
N SER A 67 -35.95 -5.24 -21.11
CA SER A 67 -36.42 -4.81 -19.79
C SER A 67 -36.59 -3.29 -19.70
N ASN A 68 -37.40 -2.85 -18.73
CA ASN A 68 -37.48 -1.44 -18.33
C ASN A 68 -36.60 -1.11 -17.11
N VAL A 69 -35.71 -2.03 -16.74
CA VAL A 69 -34.87 -1.89 -15.55
C VAL A 69 -33.87 -0.76 -15.76
N SER A 70 -33.93 0.22 -14.86
CA SER A 70 -33.07 1.39 -14.85
C SER A 70 -31.99 1.36 -13.77
N GLU A 71 -32.18 0.54 -12.74
CA GLU A 71 -31.35 0.53 -11.53
C GLU A 71 -31.34 -0.86 -10.87
N ILE A 72 -30.14 -1.31 -10.49
CA ILE A 72 -29.90 -2.55 -9.74
C ILE A 72 -29.18 -2.19 -8.43
N SER A 73 -29.70 -2.60 -7.28
CA SER A 73 -29.09 -2.27 -5.98
C SER A 73 -27.83 -3.07 -5.67
N ASP A 74 -27.77 -4.35 -6.04
CA ASP A 74 -26.65 -5.22 -5.66
C ASP A 74 -25.67 -5.37 -6.83
N TYR A 75 -25.73 -6.49 -7.55
CA TYR A 75 -24.84 -6.79 -8.67
C TYR A 75 -25.59 -7.39 -9.86
N LEU A 76 -24.96 -7.31 -11.03
CA LEU A 76 -25.40 -7.95 -12.27
C LEU A 76 -24.41 -9.06 -12.67
N MET A 77 -24.92 -10.26 -12.89
CA MET A 77 -24.14 -11.41 -13.36
C MET A 77 -24.71 -11.99 -14.65
N VAL A 78 -23.86 -12.16 -15.67
CA VAL A 78 -24.18 -12.81 -16.95
C VAL A 78 -23.16 -13.92 -17.20
N TYR A 79 -23.62 -15.17 -17.13
CA TYR A 79 -22.75 -16.33 -17.16
C TYR A 79 -23.26 -17.41 -18.12
N ARG A 80 -22.40 -17.88 -19.03
CA ARG A 80 -22.70 -18.99 -19.97
C ARG A 80 -24.04 -18.84 -20.71
N CYS A 81 -24.32 -17.66 -21.24
CA CYS A 81 -25.48 -17.44 -22.10
C CYS A 81 -25.09 -17.70 -23.56
N THR A 82 -25.74 -18.68 -24.20
CA THR A 82 -25.53 -18.97 -25.64
C THR A 82 -26.57 -18.26 -26.49
N GLY A 83 -26.20 -17.85 -27.71
CA GLY A 83 -27.08 -17.08 -28.59
C GLY A 83 -27.29 -15.61 -28.21
N LEU A 84 -26.86 -15.17 -27.02
CA LEU A 84 -26.89 -13.77 -26.61
C LEU A 84 -25.83 -12.95 -27.35
N LEU A 85 -26.26 -11.97 -28.14
CA LEU A 85 -25.37 -11.14 -28.97
C LEU A 85 -24.98 -9.81 -28.30
N THR A 86 -25.90 -9.18 -27.57
CA THR A 86 -25.71 -7.88 -26.89
C THR A 86 -26.53 -7.80 -25.61
N LEU A 87 -26.03 -7.14 -24.56
CA LEU A 87 -26.84 -6.86 -23.37
C LEU A 87 -27.76 -5.66 -23.56
N GLU A 88 -27.58 -4.84 -24.61
CA GLU A 88 -28.50 -3.76 -24.98
C GLU A 88 -29.92 -4.29 -25.21
N ALA A 89 -30.02 -5.50 -25.78
CA ALA A 89 -31.28 -6.18 -26.01
C ALA A 89 -32.04 -6.53 -24.71
N ILE A 90 -31.34 -6.62 -23.57
CA ILE A 90 -31.92 -6.96 -22.27
C ILE A 90 -32.05 -5.70 -21.39
N PHE A 91 -31.01 -4.87 -21.34
CA PHE A 91 -30.89 -3.72 -20.44
C PHE A 91 -30.66 -2.41 -21.19
N PRO A 92 -31.58 -1.96 -22.06
CA PRO A 92 -31.38 -0.74 -22.85
C PRO A 92 -31.40 0.53 -21.99
N LYS A 93 -32.03 0.48 -20.81
CA LYS A 93 -32.26 1.65 -19.93
C LYS A 93 -31.50 1.59 -18.61
N LEU A 94 -30.57 0.65 -18.45
CA LEU A 94 -29.86 0.47 -17.18
C LEU A 94 -28.87 1.63 -16.97
N ARG A 95 -29.09 2.43 -15.92
CA ARG A 95 -28.33 3.66 -15.64
C ARG A 95 -27.37 3.53 -14.47
N ILE A 96 -27.70 2.73 -13.46
CA ILE A 96 -26.87 2.61 -12.24
C ILE A 96 -26.87 1.20 -11.67
N ILE A 97 -25.69 0.76 -11.21
CA ILE A 97 -25.50 -0.44 -10.39
C ILE A 97 -24.89 0.01 -9.06
N ARG A 98 -25.59 -0.22 -7.93
CA ARG A 98 -25.17 0.36 -6.64
C ARG A 98 -24.14 -0.47 -5.87
N GLY A 99 -24.09 -1.79 -6.04
CA GLY A 99 -23.13 -2.63 -5.29
C GLY A 99 -23.37 -2.61 -3.77
N GLN A 100 -24.64 -2.59 -3.33
CA GLN A 100 -24.99 -2.63 -1.90
C GLN A 100 -24.58 -3.97 -1.27
N ALA A 101 -24.83 -5.06 -1.98
CA ALA A 101 -24.24 -6.38 -1.76
C ALA A 101 -23.43 -6.77 -3.01
N LEU A 102 -22.34 -7.52 -2.83
CA LEU A 102 -21.41 -7.87 -3.90
C LEU A 102 -21.38 -9.38 -4.12
N LEU A 103 -21.16 -9.81 -5.36
CA LEU A 103 -20.94 -11.21 -5.68
C LEU A 103 -19.54 -11.62 -5.18
N PHE A 104 -19.47 -12.66 -4.35
CA PHE A 104 -18.25 -13.09 -3.64
C PHE A 104 -17.59 -11.97 -2.84
N ASP A 105 -18.38 -11.05 -2.29
CA ASP A 105 -17.92 -9.87 -1.54
C ASP A 105 -16.95 -8.95 -2.31
N GLN A 106 -16.89 -9.11 -3.63
CA GLN A 106 -15.92 -8.42 -4.48
C GLN A 106 -16.55 -7.74 -5.69
N TYR A 107 -17.48 -8.38 -6.42
CA TYR A 107 -17.88 -7.93 -7.75
C TYR A 107 -19.29 -7.35 -7.81
N ALA A 108 -19.45 -6.23 -8.51
CA ALA A 108 -20.76 -5.63 -8.81
C ALA A 108 -21.25 -5.89 -10.25
N LEU A 109 -20.33 -6.19 -11.17
CA LEU A 109 -20.66 -6.59 -12.54
C LEU A 109 -19.76 -7.75 -12.97
N VAL A 110 -20.37 -8.86 -13.37
CA VAL A 110 -19.67 -10.04 -13.87
C VAL A 110 -20.24 -10.49 -15.20
N VAL A 111 -19.40 -10.55 -16.25
CA VAL A 111 -19.74 -11.07 -17.58
C VAL A 111 -18.70 -12.12 -17.97
N HIS A 112 -19.08 -13.39 -17.88
CA HIS A 112 -18.12 -14.49 -17.95
C HIS A 112 -18.60 -15.67 -18.80
N GLU A 113 -17.70 -16.23 -19.61
CA GLU A 113 -17.94 -17.41 -20.45
C GLU A 113 -19.11 -17.30 -21.45
N ASN A 114 -19.39 -16.11 -21.98
CA ASN A 114 -20.42 -15.92 -23.01
C ASN A 114 -19.81 -16.04 -24.41
N ARG A 115 -20.07 -17.16 -25.09
CA ARG A 115 -19.41 -17.51 -26.37
C ARG A 115 -19.82 -16.61 -27.54
N ASN A 116 -21.09 -16.21 -27.61
CA ASN A 116 -21.64 -15.49 -28.77
C ASN A 116 -21.74 -13.98 -28.56
N LEU A 117 -21.47 -13.49 -27.34
CA LEU A 117 -21.62 -12.09 -26.97
C LEU A 117 -20.63 -11.23 -27.76
N ARG A 118 -21.14 -10.28 -28.54
CA ARG A 118 -20.36 -9.41 -29.43
C ARG A 118 -20.07 -8.05 -28.83
N GLU A 119 -20.98 -7.54 -28.02
CA GLU A 119 -20.87 -6.25 -27.35
C GLU A 119 -21.66 -6.27 -26.04
N LEU A 120 -21.29 -5.40 -25.09
CA LEU A 120 -22.05 -5.24 -23.85
C LEU A 120 -23.27 -4.36 -24.10
N GLY A 121 -23.12 -3.21 -24.76
CA GLY A 121 -24.25 -2.37 -25.14
C GLY A 121 -25.05 -1.80 -23.95
N LEU A 122 -24.41 -1.55 -22.81
CA LEU A 122 -25.02 -0.87 -21.67
C LEU A 122 -25.04 0.65 -21.90
N VAL A 123 -25.72 1.08 -22.96
CA VAL A 123 -25.59 2.42 -23.55
C VAL A 123 -25.97 3.57 -22.61
N GLU A 124 -26.91 3.33 -21.69
CA GLU A 124 -27.35 4.32 -20.70
C GLU A 124 -26.62 4.23 -19.35
N LEU A 125 -25.65 3.33 -19.18
CA LEU A 125 -24.98 3.13 -17.90
C LEU A 125 -24.10 4.34 -17.57
N LEU A 126 -24.42 5.00 -16.45
CA LEU A 126 -23.74 6.21 -16.00
C LEU A 126 -22.81 5.95 -14.80
N ARG A 127 -23.11 4.97 -13.93
CA ARG A 127 -22.34 4.77 -12.69
C ARG A 127 -22.42 3.37 -12.11
N ILE A 128 -21.29 2.89 -11.59
CA ILE A 128 -21.17 1.70 -10.72
C ILE A 128 -20.60 2.16 -9.38
N GLN A 129 -21.42 2.13 -8.33
CA GLN A 129 -21.09 2.85 -7.09
C GLN A 129 -20.10 2.13 -6.19
N ASN A 130 -20.16 0.81 -6.13
CA ASN A 130 -19.32 -0.02 -5.29
C ASN A 130 -19.08 -1.38 -5.95
N GLY A 131 -18.01 -2.07 -5.58
CA GLY A 131 -17.62 -3.38 -6.15
C GLY A 131 -16.77 -3.30 -7.42
N LEU A 132 -16.10 -4.42 -7.69
CA LEU A 132 -15.21 -4.64 -8.84
C LEU A 132 -15.98 -5.10 -10.08
N ILE A 133 -15.37 -4.93 -11.24
CA ILE A 133 -15.95 -5.34 -12.53
C ILE A 133 -15.10 -6.48 -13.11
N ARG A 134 -15.73 -7.58 -13.52
CA ARG A 134 -15.04 -8.74 -14.10
C ARG A 134 -15.66 -9.13 -15.44
N ILE A 135 -14.90 -8.97 -16.51
CA ILE A 135 -15.33 -9.28 -17.87
C ILE A 135 -14.26 -10.17 -18.49
N GLU A 136 -14.49 -11.47 -18.46
CA GLU A 136 -13.45 -12.44 -18.83
C GLU A 136 -13.98 -13.60 -19.65
N THR A 137 -13.15 -14.10 -20.57
CA THR A 137 -13.44 -15.34 -21.32
C THR A 137 -14.67 -15.20 -22.23
N ASN A 138 -14.81 -14.06 -22.92
CA ASN A 138 -15.86 -13.82 -23.91
C ASN A 138 -15.21 -13.67 -25.31
N PRO A 139 -15.07 -14.75 -26.09
CA PRO A 139 -14.19 -14.79 -27.28
C PRO A 139 -14.66 -13.93 -28.46
N MET A 140 -15.95 -13.59 -28.53
CA MET A 140 -16.52 -12.75 -29.60
C MET A 140 -16.71 -11.28 -29.19
N LEU A 141 -16.41 -10.94 -27.93
CA LEU A 141 -16.75 -9.66 -27.33
C LEU A 141 -15.78 -8.55 -27.73
N CYS A 142 -16.29 -7.53 -28.41
CA CYS A 142 -15.62 -6.29 -28.80
C CYS A 142 -16.10 -5.10 -27.96
N PHE A 143 -15.50 -3.93 -28.17
CA PHE A 143 -15.83 -2.65 -27.52
C PHE A 143 -15.61 -2.59 -26.00
N VAL A 144 -14.86 -3.54 -25.44
CA VAL A 144 -14.56 -3.55 -23.99
C VAL A 144 -13.46 -2.54 -23.66
N GLU A 145 -12.45 -2.41 -24.52
CA GLU A 145 -11.34 -1.44 -24.37
C GLU A 145 -11.75 -0.03 -24.78
N THR A 146 -12.84 0.12 -25.52
CA THR A 146 -13.39 1.43 -25.94
C THR A 146 -14.32 2.04 -24.90
N VAL A 147 -14.54 1.40 -23.75
CA VAL A 147 -15.33 1.97 -22.65
C VAL A 147 -14.38 2.53 -21.61
N ASP A 148 -14.56 3.80 -21.23
CA ASP A 148 -13.88 4.40 -20.09
C ASP A 148 -14.49 3.86 -18.79
N TRP A 149 -14.00 2.71 -18.34
CA TRP A 149 -14.43 2.07 -17.10
C TRP A 149 -14.14 2.94 -15.88
N MET A 150 -13.03 3.70 -15.89
CA MET A 150 -12.66 4.58 -14.78
C MET A 150 -13.69 5.69 -14.58
N HIS A 151 -14.31 6.18 -15.66
CA HIS A 151 -15.39 7.17 -15.57
C HIS A 151 -16.68 6.62 -14.93
N LEU A 152 -16.95 5.32 -15.07
CA LEU A 152 -18.14 4.68 -14.47
C LEU A 152 -17.96 4.40 -12.98
N LEU A 153 -16.72 4.27 -12.49
CA LEU A 153 -16.43 3.95 -11.10
C LEU A 153 -16.61 5.18 -10.20
N SER A 154 -17.30 4.98 -9.07
CA SER A 154 -17.47 6.04 -8.07
C SER A 154 -16.18 6.35 -7.31
N ASN A 155 -15.37 5.32 -7.00
CA ASN A 155 -14.08 5.46 -6.34
C ASN A 155 -12.98 4.66 -7.05
N ALA A 156 -12.33 5.31 -8.02
CA ALA A 156 -11.24 4.76 -8.81
C ALA A 156 -9.98 4.33 -8.00
N THR A 157 -9.87 4.70 -6.72
CA THR A 157 -8.73 4.30 -5.86
C THR A 157 -8.95 2.96 -5.16
N GLN A 158 -10.21 2.54 -4.99
CA GLN A 158 -10.58 1.31 -4.29
C GLN A 158 -11.24 0.27 -5.21
N GLN A 159 -11.90 0.73 -6.27
CA GLN A 159 -12.54 -0.12 -7.27
C GLN A 159 -11.61 -0.35 -8.47
N HIS A 160 -11.62 -1.57 -9.00
CA HIS A 160 -10.84 -2.00 -10.16
C HIS A 160 -11.70 -2.85 -11.11
N PHE A 161 -11.21 -3.02 -12.33
CA PHE A 161 -11.85 -3.85 -13.35
C PHE A 161 -10.83 -4.84 -13.96
N SER A 162 -11.28 -6.05 -14.30
CA SER A 162 -10.48 -7.08 -14.96
C SER A 162 -11.06 -7.43 -16.33
N LEU A 163 -10.28 -7.20 -17.38
CA LEU A 163 -10.62 -7.51 -18.77
C LEU A 163 -9.59 -8.52 -19.30
N LYS A 164 -9.92 -9.80 -19.33
CA LYS A 164 -8.97 -10.86 -19.74
C LYS A 164 -9.63 -11.87 -20.67
N HIS A 165 -8.87 -12.42 -21.61
CA HIS A 165 -9.35 -13.48 -22.52
C HIS A 165 -10.64 -13.09 -23.29
N ASN A 166 -10.82 -11.80 -23.61
CA ASN A 166 -11.84 -11.33 -24.54
C ASN A 166 -11.22 -11.18 -25.95
N LYS A 167 -12.02 -10.82 -26.95
CA LYS A 167 -11.50 -10.61 -28.31
C LYS A 167 -10.51 -9.43 -28.32
N PRO A 168 -9.31 -9.56 -28.91
CA PRO A 168 -8.33 -8.48 -28.96
C PRO A 168 -8.85 -7.30 -29.80
N SER A 169 -8.55 -6.08 -29.36
CA SER A 169 -9.02 -4.83 -30.01
C SER A 169 -8.59 -4.70 -31.48
N SER A 170 -7.45 -5.28 -31.86
CA SER A 170 -6.97 -5.32 -33.25
C SER A 170 -7.89 -6.06 -34.22
N HIS A 171 -8.74 -6.98 -33.72
CA HIS A 171 -9.69 -7.76 -34.51
C HIS A 171 -11.13 -7.26 -34.35
N CYS A 172 -11.32 -6.07 -33.77
CA CYS A 172 -12.61 -5.47 -33.50
C CYS A 172 -12.86 -4.24 -34.38
N PRO A 173 -14.14 -3.90 -34.66
CA PRO A 173 -14.49 -2.66 -35.35
C PRO A 173 -14.18 -1.42 -34.49
N VAL A 174 -14.00 -0.27 -35.15
CA VAL A 174 -13.78 1.03 -34.50
C VAL A 174 -15.11 1.75 -34.24
N CYS A 175 -15.16 2.57 -33.19
CA CYS A 175 -16.27 3.47 -32.91
C CYS A 175 -16.61 4.35 -34.13
N GLY A 176 -17.89 4.44 -34.52
CA GLY A 176 -18.32 5.21 -35.70
C GLY A 176 -18.23 4.47 -37.04
N GLY A 177 -17.76 3.22 -37.05
CA GLY A 177 -17.72 2.36 -38.22
C GLY A 177 -16.80 2.88 -39.34
N LEU A 178 -17.10 2.52 -40.59
CA LEU A 178 -16.30 2.87 -41.78
C LEU A 178 -16.18 4.39 -42.05
N ALA A 179 -17.04 5.22 -41.44
CA ALA A 179 -16.99 6.67 -41.56
C ALA A 179 -15.87 7.30 -40.70
N ALA A 180 -15.38 6.61 -39.68
CA ALA A 180 -14.26 7.05 -38.84
C ALA A 180 -12.90 6.91 -39.53
N ASP A 181 -12.78 6.08 -40.57
CA ASP A 181 -11.52 5.82 -41.30
C ASP A 181 -11.18 6.92 -42.32
N TYR A 182 -12.17 7.74 -42.74
CA TYR A 182 -12.01 8.81 -43.71
C TYR A 182 -12.06 10.22 -43.11
N ALA A 183 -12.61 10.38 -41.89
CA ALA A 183 -12.73 11.67 -41.24
C ALA A 183 -11.54 11.95 -40.32
N PHE A 184 -10.85 13.04 -40.65
CA PHE A 184 -9.80 13.70 -39.87
C PHE A 184 -10.05 13.67 -38.35
N ARG A 185 -8.99 13.48 -37.57
CA ARG A 185 -8.88 13.48 -36.08
C ARG A 185 -9.41 14.75 -35.39
N GLN A 186 -10.68 15.08 -35.55
CA GLN A 186 -11.33 16.14 -34.78
C GLN A 186 -12.75 15.67 -34.41
N ASN A 187 -12.90 15.22 -33.16
CA ASN A 187 -14.17 14.94 -32.48
C ASN A 187 -14.96 13.66 -32.83
N ILE A 188 -14.30 12.50 -32.95
CA ILE A 188 -14.97 11.24 -32.59
C ILE A 188 -14.58 10.94 -31.15
N SER A 189 -15.56 10.76 -30.26
CA SER A 189 -15.27 10.34 -28.89
C SER A 189 -14.54 9.00 -28.95
N ASP A 190 -13.31 8.95 -28.43
CA ASP A 190 -12.51 7.71 -28.34
C ASP A 190 -13.24 6.57 -27.60
N PHE A 191 -14.36 6.88 -26.93
CA PHE A 191 -15.12 5.97 -26.10
C PHE A 191 -16.52 5.64 -26.66
N CYS A 192 -16.83 4.37 -26.81
CA CYS A 192 -18.12 3.87 -27.30
C CYS A 192 -18.50 2.50 -26.69
N TRP A 193 -19.80 2.25 -26.59
CA TRP A 193 -20.37 0.97 -26.13
C TRP A 193 -20.56 -0.05 -27.26
N ASN A 194 -20.77 0.44 -28.48
CA ASN A 194 -20.87 -0.32 -29.71
C ASN A 194 -20.45 0.58 -30.90
N MET A 195 -20.57 0.07 -32.13
CA MET A 195 -20.15 0.80 -33.34
C MET A 195 -20.91 2.12 -33.56
N ASN A 196 -22.16 2.22 -33.11
CA ASN A 196 -23.06 3.32 -33.42
C ASN A 196 -23.29 4.28 -32.23
N THR A 197 -23.10 3.82 -31.00
CA THR A 197 -23.40 4.57 -29.78
C THR A 197 -22.14 4.87 -28.98
N ALA A 198 -21.84 6.17 -28.87
CA ALA A 198 -20.77 6.68 -28.01
C ALA A 198 -21.10 6.47 -26.52
N GLN A 199 -20.07 6.40 -25.68
CA GLN A 199 -20.24 6.36 -24.23
C GLN A 199 -20.75 7.73 -23.75
N ILE A 200 -21.87 7.75 -23.05
CA ILE A 200 -22.38 8.98 -22.41
C ILE A 200 -21.41 9.37 -21.28
N ARG A 201 -20.77 10.52 -21.41
CA ARG A 201 -19.85 11.08 -20.41
C ARG A 201 -20.34 12.45 -19.98
N LEU A 202 -20.94 12.53 -18.81
CA LEU A 202 -21.47 13.78 -18.27
C LEU A 202 -20.34 14.50 -17.52
N THR A 203 -19.78 15.54 -18.14
CA THR A 203 -18.78 16.40 -17.51
C THR A 203 -19.45 17.58 -16.80
N PRO A 204 -18.91 18.05 -15.66
CA PRO A 204 -19.43 19.25 -15.03
C PRO A 204 -19.31 20.47 -15.97
N PRO A 205 -20.23 21.44 -15.90
CA PRO A 205 -20.30 22.57 -16.84
C PRO A 205 -19.01 23.40 -16.90
N ARG A 206 -18.29 23.49 -15.77
CA ARG A 206 -17.04 24.22 -15.66
C ARG A 206 -16.05 23.51 -14.73
N LEU A 207 -14.80 23.36 -15.19
CA LEU A 207 -13.67 22.84 -14.41
C LEU A 207 -12.60 23.92 -14.15
N LYS A 208 -12.33 24.80 -15.13
CA LYS A 208 -11.41 25.94 -14.98
C LYS A 208 -12.15 27.17 -14.45
N GLY A 209 -11.60 27.83 -13.43
CA GLY A 209 -12.19 29.03 -12.82
C GLY A 209 -13.30 28.74 -11.79
N CYS A 210 -13.38 27.51 -11.27
CA CYS A 210 -14.24 27.19 -10.13
C CYS A 210 -13.53 27.52 -8.80
N PRO A 211 -14.28 27.84 -7.73
CA PRO A 211 -13.71 27.96 -6.39
C PRO A 211 -12.93 26.71 -6.00
N THR A 212 -11.78 26.87 -5.34
CA THR A 212 -10.93 25.74 -4.89
C THR A 212 -11.68 24.77 -3.96
N ALA A 213 -12.70 25.27 -3.23
CA ALA A 213 -13.60 24.46 -2.41
C ALA A 213 -14.41 23.41 -3.19
N CYS A 214 -14.60 23.58 -4.50
CA CYS A 214 -15.35 22.62 -5.33
C CYS A 214 -14.54 21.39 -5.75
N GLY A 215 -13.21 21.42 -5.61
CA GLY A 215 -12.33 20.31 -5.97
C GLY A 215 -12.57 19.76 -7.38
N LEU A 216 -12.56 18.42 -7.51
CA LEU A 216 -12.76 17.70 -8.78
C LEU A 216 -14.23 17.65 -9.25
N HIS A 217 -15.18 18.09 -8.42
CA HIS A 217 -16.61 18.03 -8.75
C HIS A 217 -17.03 19.14 -9.73
N GLY A 218 -16.19 20.16 -9.92
CA GLY A 218 -16.48 21.29 -10.81
C GLY A 218 -17.57 22.22 -10.26
N CYS A 219 -17.98 23.19 -11.08
CA CYS A 219 -19.01 24.15 -10.71
C CYS A 219 -19.99 24.43 -11.87
N ASP A 220 -21.16 24.98 -11.53
CA ASP A 220 -22.12 25.46 -12.50
C ASP A 220 -21.63 26.72 -13.22
N ASN A 221 -22.43 27.22 -14.17
CA ASN A 221 -22.08 28.42 -14.93
C ASN A 221 -21.97 29.68 -14.05
N VAL A 222 -22.58 29.68 -12.87
CA VAL A 222 -22.61 30.79 -11.90
C VAL A 222 -21.44 30.70 -10.90
N GLY A 223 -20.81 29.53 -10.75
CA GLY A 223 -19.69 29.28 -9.85
C GLY A 223 -20.04 28.48 -8.58
N ASN A 224 -21.26 27.94 -8.46
CA ASN A 224 -21.64 27.07 -7.34
C ASN A 224 -21.09 25.66 -7.56
N CYS A 225 -20.54 25.04 -6.50
CA CYS A 225 -19.98 23.69 -6.59
C CYS A 225 -21.05 22.65 -6.95
N CYS A 226 -20.72 21.74 -7.86
CA CYS A 226 -21.60 20.61 -8.16
C CYS A 226 -21.68 19.67 -6.96
N LYS A 227 -22.89 19.19 -6.64
CA LYS A 227 -23.07 18.18 -5.61
C LYS A 227 -22.64 16.80 -6.11
N GLY A 228 -21.73 16.14 -5.39
CA GLY A 228 -21.26 14.79 -5.73
C GLY A 228 -22.35 13.70 -5.67
N SER A 229 -23.46 13.98 -4.97
CA SER A 229 -24.67 13.15 -4.95
C SER A 229 -25.47 13.18 -6.25
N CYS A 230 -25.19 14.08 -7.20
CA CYS A 230 -25.87 14.11 -8.49
C CYS A 230 -25.06 13.38 -9.58
N VAL A 231 -25.72 12.51 -10.37
CA VAL A 231 -25.08 11.80 -11.49
C VAL A 231 -25.32 12.51 -12.83
N THR A 232 -26.45 13.20 -12.99
CA THR A 232 -26.88 13.73 -14.30
C THR A 232 -26.65 15.22 -14.53
N GLY A 233 -26.17 15.95 -13.52
CA GLY A 233 -26.07 17.40 -13.58
C GLY A 233 -25.39 18.01 -12.36
N CYS A 234 -25.25 19.34 -12.37
CA CYS A 234 -24.52 20.09 -11.34
C CYS A 234 -25.44 20.81 -10.34
N SER A 235 -26.65 21.21 -10.76
CA SER A 235 -27.62 21.98 -9.97
C SER A 235 -28.83 21.14 -9.56
N ASP A 236 -29.49 21.51 -8.45
CA ASP A 236 -30.68 20.84 -7.91
C ASP A 236 -31.84 20.75 -8.93
N GLN A 237 -31.92 21.68 -9.89
CA GLN A 237 -32.97 21.70 -10.92
C GLN A 237 -32.68 20.77 -12.11
N ASN A 238 -31.40 20.46 -12.36
CA ASN A 238 -30.97 19.61 -13.49
C ASN A 238 -30.54 18.20 -13.02
N CYS A 239 -30.74 17.88 -11.74
CA CYS A 239 -30.40 16.60 -11.17
C CYS A 239 -31.58 15.62 -11.21
N THR A 240 -31.59 14.72 -12.18
CA THR A 240 -32.63 13.71 -12.37
C THR A 240 -32.28 12.36 -11.75
N LEU A 241 -30.98 12.04 -11.62
CA LEU A 241 -30.51 10.80 -11.02
C LEU A 241 -29.60 11.08 -9.82
N CYS A 242 -30.00 10.59 -8.66
CA CYS A 242 -29.23 10.68 -7.42
C CYS A 242 -28.26 9.50 -7.32
N GLY A 243 -26.98 9.82 -7.15
CA GLY A 243 -25.94 8.86 -6.77
C GLY A 243 -26.19 8.34 -5.37
N ASN A 244 -26.30 9.21 -4.36
CA ASN A 244 -26.49 8.77 -2.97
C ASN A 244 -27.97 8.60 -2.65
N TYR A 245 -28.58 9.58 -1.98
CA TYR A 245 -29.98 9.51 -1.56
C TYR A 245 -30.87 10.55 -2.25
N GLN A 246 -32.15 10.23 -2.40
CA GLN A 246 -33.18 11.14 -2.87
C GLN A 246 -34.10 11.55 -1.70
N SER A 247 -34.27 12.85 -1.49
CA SER A 247 -35.16 13.43 -0.46
C SER A 247 -36.04 14.50 -1.08
N LYS A 248 -37.37 14.29 -1.07
CA LYS A 248 -38.38 15.22 -1.64
C LYS A 248 -38.04 15.71 -3.06
N GLY A 249 -37.55 14.82 -3.91
CA GLY A 249 -37.16 15.13 -5.29
C GLY A 249 -35.79 15.77 -5.47
N LYS A 250 -34.99 15.95 -4.41
CA LYS A 250 -33.62 16.47 -4.46
C LYS A 250 -32.60 15.42 -4.06
N CYS A 251 -31.39 15.48 -4.62
CA CYS A 251 -30.30 14.58 -4.24
C CYS A 251 -29.54 15.10 -3.03
N VAL A 252 -29.30 14.24 -2.06
CA VAL A 252 -28.59 14.53 -0.81
C VAL A 252 -27.54 13.47 -0.54
N ASP A 253 -26.44 13.88 0.09
CA ASP A 253 -25.35 12.97 0.43
C ASP A 253 -25.66 12.10 1.65
N GLN A 254 -26.46 12.60 2.59
CA GLN A 254 -26.90 11.88 3.80
C GLN A 254 -28.32 12.30 4.19
N CYS A 255 -29.08 11.38 4.79
CA CYS A 255 -30.42 11.65 5.32
C CYS A 255 -30.33 12.39 6.67
N VAL A 256 -30.34 13.72 6.64
CA VAL A 256 -30.31 14.56 7.86
C VAL A 256 -31.72 14.63 8.44
N ILE A 257 -31.91 14.19 9.70
CA ILE A 257 -33.20 14.19 10.46
C ILE A 257 -34.27 13.26 9.82
N SER A 258 -33.89 12.42 8.87
CA SER A 258 -34.76 11.49 8.14
C SER A 258 -34.15 10.09 8.12
N TYR A 259 -34.97 9.09 7.81
CA TYR A 259 -34.59 7.69 7.79
C TYR A 259 -34.27 7.23 6.37
N GLU A 260 -33.17 6.50 6.22
CA GLU A 260 -32.75 5.87 4.98
C GLU A 260 -33.62 4.64 4.68
N LEU A 261 -34.13 4.57 3.45
CA LEU A 261 -34.89 3.46 2.90
C LEU A 261 -34.11 2.85 1.71
N HIS A 262 -33.77 1.57 1.79
CA HIS A 262 -33.06 0.77 0.77
C HIS A 262 -31.79 1.43 0.20
N LYS A 263 -31.09 2.22 1.02
CA LYS A 263 -29.96 3.08 0.64
C LYS A 263 -30.17 3.97 -0.59
N ARG A 264 -31.43 4.37 -0.86
CA ARG A 264 -31.82 5.13 -2.05
C ARG A 264 -32.58 6.40 -1.71
N GLN A 265 -33.44 6.36 -0.70
CA GLN A 265 -34.34 7.48 -0.39
C GLN A 265 -34.30 7.83 1.09
N CYS A 266 -34.56 9.10 1.39
CA CYS A 266 -34.76 9.58 2.75
C CYS A 266 -36.26 9.79 3.00
N ILE A 267 -36.81 9.07 3.97
CA ILE A 267 -38.21 9.14 4.38
C ILE A 267 -38.33 9.65 5.83
N SER A 268 -39.48 10.21 6.19
CA SER A 268 -39.75 10.67 7.54
C SER A 268 -40.10 9.51 8.49
N TYR A 269 -40.01 9.77 9.80
CA TYR A 269 -40.43 8.82 10.84
C TYR A 269 -41.87 8.31 10.62
N LYS A 270 -42.79 9.21 10.24
CA LYS A 270 -44.20 8.87 10.02
C LYS A 270 -44.39 7.97 8.79
N GLU A 271 -43.69 8.27 7.70
CA GLU A 271 -43.75 7.48 6.46
C GLU A 271 -43.19 6.07 6.68
N CYS A 272 -42.07 5.93 7.40
CA CYS A 272 -41.51 4.61 7.76
C CYS A 272 -42.53 3.75 8.52
N ARG A 273 -43.24 4.34 9.49
CA ARG A 273 -44.29 3.65 10.26
C ARG A 273 -45.54 3.35 9.43
N GLN A 274 -45.91 4.23 8.50
CA GLN A 274 -47.03 3.99 7.57
C GLN A 274 -46.76 2.81 6.63
N LEU A 275 -45.50 2.55 6.29
CA LEU A 275 -45.07 1.38 5.53
C LEU A 275 -45.05 0.08 6.36
N GLY A 276 -45.39 0.14 7.65
CA GLY A 276 -45.31 -1.00 8.57
C GLY A 276 -43.87 -1.36 8.97
N MET A 277 -42.90 -0.50 8.69
CA MET A 277 -41.48 -0.73 8.95
C MET A 277 -41.03 -0.11 10.28
N ILE A 278 -39.86 -0.53 10.78
CA ILE A 278 -39.29 -0.13 12.06
C ILE A 278 -38.20 0.94 11.83
N PRO A 279 -38.38 2.19 12.31
CA PRO A 279 -37.37 3.23 12.31
C PRO A 279 -36.33 2.96 13.41
N LEU A 280 -35.08 2.75 13.01
CA LEU A 280 -33.96 2.55 13.94
C LEU A 280 -33.49 3.87 14.55
N THR A 281 -33.48 3.96 15.87
CA THR A 281 -33.03 5.15 16.62
C THR A 281 -31.56 5.48 16.40
N ARG A 282 -30.73 4.46 16.15
CA ARG A 282 -29.31 4.60 15.78
C ARG A 282 -29.11 4.12 14.34
N GLY A 283 -28.34 4.89 13.57
CA GLY A 283 -28.12 4.66 12.14
C GLY A 283 -29.20 5.22 11.21
N TYR A 284 -30.30 5.79 11.73
CA TYR A 284 -31.36 6.44 10.95
C TYR A 284 -31.81 5.62 9.72
N ARG A 285 -32.05 4.32 9.89
CA ARG A 285 -32.54 3.43 8.82
C ARG A 285 -33.96 2.97 9.09
N CYS A 286 -34.75 2.80 8.04
CA CYS A 286 -36.06 2.19 8.10
C CYS A 286 -35.94 0.74 7.61
N VAL A 287 -36.17 -0.22 8.51
CA VAL A 287 -35.96 -1.66 8.26
C VAL A 287 -37.25 -2.44 8.45
N ASP A 288 -37.39 -3.56 7.75
CA ASP A 288 -38.54 -4.47 7.86
C ASP A 288 -38.47 -5.31 9.15
N LYS A 289 -37.27 -5.75 9.52
CA LYS A 289 -36.96 -6.50 10.74
C LYS A 289 -35.83 -5.85 11.51
N CYS A 290 -35.83 -6.00 12.83
CA CYS A 290 -34.69 -5.55 13.62
C CYS A 290 -33.40 -6.26 13.17
N PRO A 291 -32.26 -5.54 13.13
CA PRO A 291 -30.96 -6.15 12.92
C PRO A 291 -30.71 -7.31 13.91
N PRO A 292 -29.91 -8.32 13.55
CA PRO A 292 -29.71 -9.52 14.38
C PRO A 292 -29.20 -9.24 15.80
N ASN A 293 -28.59 -8.09 16.06
CA ASN A 293 -28.13 -7.65 17.38
C ASN A 293 -29.16 -6.87 18.20
N GLN A 294 -30.39 -6.72 17.70
CA GLN A 294 -31.45 -5.97 18.35
C GLN A 294 -32.72 -6.81 18.47
N LYS A 295 -33.35 -6.78 19.64
CA LYS A 295 -34.65 -7.43 19.86
C LYS A 295 -35.79 -6.44 19.69
N GLU A 296 -36.87 -6.95 19.11
CA GLU A 296 -38.15 -6.25 19.01
C GLU A 296 -38.77 -6.14 20.40
N VAL A 297 -38.90 -4.90 20.88
CA VAL A 297 -39.56 -4.55 22.13
C VAL A 297 -40.80 -3.74 21.79
N SER A 298 -41.96 -4.16 22.29
CA SER A 298 -43.19 -3.38 22.14
C SER A 298 -43.25 -2.31 23.22
N ASP A 299 -43.31 -1.05 22.81
CA ASP A 299 -43.63 0.06 23.70
C ASP A 299 -45.06 -0.07 24.26
N PRO A 300 -45.40 0.67 25.34
CA PRO A 300 -46.74 0.68 25.95
C PRO A 300 -47.88 1.02 24.99
N ASN A 301 -47.57 1.71 23.89
CA ASN A 301 -48.51 2.09 22.84
C ASN A 301 -48.64 1.04 21.72
N GLY A 302 -48.09 -0.16 21.89
CA GLY A 302 -48.09 -1.23 20.87
C GLY A 302 -47.11 -1.01 19.72
N LEU A 303 -46.13 -0.11 19.89
CA LEU A 303 -45.17 0.26 18.85
C LEU A 303 -43.89 -0.57 18.98
N ILE A 304 -43.51 -1.29 17.93
CA ILE A 304 -42.29 -2.11 17.92
C ILE A 304 -41.07 -1.21 17.76
N THR A 305 -40.11 -1.31 18.70
CA THR A 305 -38.80 -0.66 18.66
C THR A 305 -37.69 -1.71 18.78
N CYS A 306 -36.52 -1.42 18.23
CA CYS A 306 -35.38 -2.32 18.30
C CYS A 306 -34.46 -1.90 19.46
N GLN A 307 -34.27 -2.77 20.46
CA GLN A 307 -33.35 -2.55 21.56
C GLN A 307 -32.09 -3.41 21.38
N VAL A 308 -30.92 -2.79 21.43
CA VAL A 308 -29.62 -3.47 21.31
C VAL A 308 -29.38 -4.37 22.53
N GLU A 309 -29.09 -5.65 22.29
CA GLU A 309 -28.74 -6.61 23.34
C GLU A 309 -27.35 -7.21 23.04
N CYS A 310 -26.31 -6.61 23.63
CA CYS A 310 -24.92 -7.09 23.47
C CYS A 310 -24.58 -8.08 24.59
N LYS A 311 -25.17 -9.28 24.57
CA LYS A 311 -24.93 -10.33 25.56
C LYS A 311 -24.24 -11.55 24.94
N GLY A 312 -23.21 -12.04 25.62
CA GLY A 312 -22.51 -13.28 25.23
C GLY A 312 -21.04 -13.06 24.91
N VAL A 313 -20.41 -14.10 24.37
CA VAL A 313 -19.00 -14.08 23.98
C VAL A 313 -18.93 -13.86 22.47
N TYR A 314 -18.27 -12.78 22.06
CA TYR A 314 -18.10 -12.41 20.67
C TYR A 314 -16.71 -12.80 20.18
N HIS A 315 -16.64 -13.57 19.10
CA HIS A 315 -15.39 -13.98 18.47
C HIS A 315 -15.28 -13.35 17.09
N VAL A 316 -14.39 -12.37 16.95
CA VAL A 316 -14.17 -11.60 15.73
C VAL A 316 -13.01 -12.23 14.94
N ARG A 317 -13.31 -12.79 13.77
CA ARG A 317 -12.31 -13.32 12.83
C ARG A 317 -12.32 -12.60 11.48
N SER A 318 -13.46 -12.07 11.10
CA SER A 318 -13.74 -11.41 9.83
C SER A 318 -14.59 -10.15 10.01
N GLY A 319 -14.75 -9.36 8.95
CA GLY A 319 -15.61 -8.17 8.98
C GLY A 319 -17.08 -8.47 9.29
N ALA A 320 -17.57 -9.66 8.92
CA ALA A 320 -18.95 -10.09 9.17
C ALA A 320 -19.25 -10.28 10.66
N ASP A 321 -18.25 -10.71 11.44
CA ASP A 321 -18.39 -10.93 12.89
C ASP A 321 -18.55 -9.62 13.68
N LEU A 322 -18.36 -8.47 13.03
CA LEU A 322 -18.51 -7.14 13.62
C LEU A 322 -19.94 -6.60 13.51
N GLU A 323 -20.75 -7.12 12.60
CA GLU A 323 -22.15 -6.68 12.45
C GLU A 323 -22.94 -6.76 13.76
N PRO A 324 -22.80 -7.81 14.60
CA PRO A 324 -23.53 -7.89 15.85
C PRO A 324 -23.07 -6.87 16.91
N LEU A 325 -21.82 -6.42 16.82
CA LEU A 325 -21.18 -5.52 17.79
C LEU A 325 -21.44 -4.05 17.48
N GLN A 326 -22.02 -3.75 16.32
CA GLN A 326 -22.29 -2.39 15.90
C GLN A 326 -23.29 -1.71 16.86
N ASP A 327 -22.98 -0.49 17.29
CA ASP A 327 -23.74 0.33 18.24
C ASP A 327 -23.79 -0.20 19.69
N CYS A 328 -23.00 -1.23 20.03
CA CYS A 328 -22.82 -1.70 21.40
C CYS A 328 -22.09 -0.65 22.26
N VAL A 329 -22.65 -0.35 23.44
CA VAL A 329 -22.00 0.53 24.44
C VAL A 329 -21.39 -0.30 25.57
N THR A 330 -22.13 -1.30 26.04
CA THR A 330 -21.66 -2.24 27.06
C THR A 330 -21.77 -3.64 26.50
N ILE A 331 -20.65 -4.36 26.43
CA ILE A 331 -20.62 -5.77 26.08
C ILE A 331 -20.79 -6.56 27.39
N ASN A 332 -21.96 -7.17 27.56
CA ASN A 332 -22.24 -8.05 28.69
C ASN A 332 -21.76 -9.47 28.38
N GLY A 333 -20.45 -9.67 28.52
CA GLY A 333 -19.73 -10.89 28.21
C GLY A 333 -18.30 -10.56 27.80
N SER A 334 -17.71 -11.38 26.93
CA SER A 334 -16.28 -11.29 26.58
C SER A 334 -16.08 -11.05 25.09
N LEU A 335 -14.97 -10.39 24.74
CA LEU A 335 -14.59 -10.08 23.36
C LEU A 335 -13.29 -10.80 23.01
N ILE A 336 -13.30 -11.60 21.95
CA ILE A 336 -12.16 -12.35 21.43
C ILE A 336 -11.89 -11.86 20.01
N ILE A 337 -10.68 -11.42 19.72
CA ILE A 337 -10.23 -10.94 18.41
C ILE A 337 -9.14 -11.88 17.91
N GLU A 338 -9.39 -12.55 16.79
CA GLU A 338 -8.48 -13.51 16.17
C GLU A 338 -8.45 -13.36 14.64
N LEU A 339 -7.62 -12.44 14.16
CA LEU A 339 -7.61 -12.00 12.77
C LEU A 339 -6.55 -12.73 11.95
N THR A 340 -6.89 -13.94 11.50
CA THR A 340 -5.96 -14.82 10.76
C THR A 340 -5.87 -14.54 9.26
N ASP A 341 -6.91 -13.96 8.63
CA ASP A 341 -6.88 -13.65 7.19
C ASP A 341 -6.28 -12.28 6.89
N ILE A 342 -5.03 -12.26 6.43
CA ILE A 342 -4.21 -11.06 6.18
C ILE A 342 -4.68 -10.26 4.93
N LYS A 343 -5.55 -10.82 4.08
CA LYS A 343 -5.94 -10.18 2.81
C LYS A 343 -6.99 -9.08 2.97
N GLU A 344 -7.76 -9.09 4.06
CA GLU A 344 -8.85 -8.15 4.29
C GLU A 344 -8.37 -6.90 5.04
N LYS A 345 -8.87 -5.71 4.67
CA LYS A 345 -8.61 -4.47 5.42
C LYS A 345 -9.63 -4.30 6.55
N ILE A 346 -9.40 -4.94 7.70
CA ILE A 346 -10.39 -5.01 8.79
C ILE A 346 -10.32 -3.89 9.84
N VAL A 347 -9.23 -3.09 9.88
CA VAL A 347 -9.03 -2.04 10.90
C VAL A 347 -10.12 -0.96 10.85
N ALA A 348 -10.46 -0.43 9.67
CA ALA A 348 -11.51 0.58 9.55
C ALA A 348 -12.92 0.05 9.93
N PRO A 349 -13.32 -1.18 9.53
CA PRO A 349 -14.50 -1.83 10.07
C PRO A 349 -14.49 -1.98 11.61
N LEU A 350 -13.36 -2.38 12.21
CA LEU A 350 -13.20 -2.51 13.67
C LEU A 350 -13.41 -1.18 14.38
N GLU A 351 -12.75 -0.12 13.91
CA GLU A 351 -12.92 1.23 14.46
C GLU A 351 -14.38 1.66 14.39
N LYS A 352 -15.05 1.44 13.25
CA LYS A 352 -16.45 1.81 13.09
C LYS A 352 -17.39 1.02 14.01
N ALA A 353 -17.18 -0.28 14.14
CA ALA A 353 -18.07 -1.15 14.91
C ALA A 353 -17.87 -0.99 16.42
N LEU A 354 -16.62 -0.88 16.87
CA LEU A 354 -16.27 -0.88 18.29
C LEU A 354 -16.07 0.52 18.89
N ALA A 355 -16.14 1.59 18.08
CA ALA A 355 -16.01 2.97 18.57
C ALA A 355 -16.97 3.30 19.71
N SER A 356 -18.19 2.75 19.74
CA SER A 356 -19.17 3.06 20.79
C SER A 356 -18.97 2.31 22.10
N VAL A 357 -18.12 1.27 22.11
CA VAL A 357 -17.96 0.38 23.27
C VAL A 357 -17.18 1.08 24.37
N LYS A 358 -17.80 1.19 25.55
CA LYS A 358 -17.25 1.81 26.75
C LYS A 358 -16.89 0.83 27.86
N GLU A 359 -17.63 -0.28 27.95
CA GLU A 359 -17.45 -1.24 29.03
C GLU A 359 -17.55 -2.68 28.50
N ILE A 360 -16.61 -3.53 28.92
CA ILE A 360 -16.64 -4.99 28.72
C ILE A 360 -16.76 -5.64 30.10
N THR A 361 -17.82 -6.41 30.34
CA THR A 361 -18.04 -7.00 31.67
C THR A 361 -17.17 -8.24 31.92
N GLY A 362 -16.86 -9.02 30.89
CA GLY A 362 -15.99 -10.21 30.95
C GLY A 362 -14.52 -9.88 30.74
N TYR A 363 -13.90 -10.55 29.77
CA TYR A 363 -12.49 -10.39 29.39
C TYR A 363 -12.32 -9.93 27.94
N LEU A 364 -11.16 -9.33 27.65
CA LEU A 364 -10.70 -9.00 26.30
C LEU A 364 -9.52 -9.91 25.92
N LYS A 365 -9.67 -10.67 24.83
CA LYS A 365 -8.66 -11.58 24.31
C LYS A 365 -8.27 -11.18 22.89
N VAL A 366 -7.00 -10.93 22.62
CA VAL A 366 -6.48 -10.60 21.28
C VAL A 366 -5.36 -11.57 20.94
N LEU A 367 -5.57 -12.41 19.93
CA LEU A 367 -4.61 -13.43 19.52
C LEU A 367 -4.43 -13.49 18.01
N HIS A 368 -3.26 -13.93 17.55
CA HIS A 368 -2.99 -14.23 16.14
C HIS A 368 -3.33 -13.10 15.15
N SER A 369 -3.37 -11.85 15.61
CA SER A 369 -3.91 -10.73 14.84
C SER A 369 -2.78 -9.89 14.25
N ALA A 370 -2.10 -10.44 13.24
CA ALA A 370 -0.95 -9.80 12.57
C ALA A 370 -1.32 -8.47 11.86
N GLN A 371 -2.59 -8.20 11.62
CA GLN A 371 -3.04 -6.96 10.98
C GLN A 371 -3.06 -5.76 11.93
N LEU A 372 -3.02 -5.99 13.24
CA LEU A 372 -3.17 -4.95 14.25
C LEU A 372 -1.81 -4.35 14.62
N MET A 373 -1.65 -3.05 14.38
CA MET A 373 -0.53 -2.26 14.92
C MET A 373 -0.85 -1.64 16.28
N SER A 374 -2.14 -1.47 16.60
CA SER A 374 -2.60 -0.98 17.90
C SER A 374 -3.99 -1.49 18.27
N LEU A 375 -4.32 -1.48 19.58
CA LEU A 375 -5.69 -1.68 20.07
C LEU A 375 -6.49 -0.37 20.18
N SER A 376 -5.98 0.72 19.60
CA SER A 376 -6.61 2.05 19.61
C SER A 376 -7.98 2.14 18.96
N PHE A 377 -8.42 1.11 18.21
CA PHE A 377 -9.77 1.05 17.64
C PHE A 377 -10.87 0.98 18.72
N LEU A 378 -10.53 0.55 19.93
CA LEU A 378 -11.37 0.66 21.13
C LEU A 378 -11.25 2.07 21.73
N GLN A 379 -11.62 3.09 20.96
CA GLN A 379 -11.33 4.50 21.27
C GLN A 379 -11.98 5.01 22.56
N ASN A 380 -13.14 4.45 22.93
CA ASN A 380 -13.94 4.91 24.07
C ASN A 380 -14.02 3.86 25.20
N LEU A 381 -13.22 2.79 25.15
CA LEU A 381 -13.27 1.72 26.15
C LEU A 381 -12.65 2.22 27.46
N ASP A 382 -13.48 2.46 28.47
CA ASP A 382 -13.03 2.96 29.78
C ASP A 382 -12.74 1.82 30.77
N VAL A 383 -13.51 0.72 30.71
CA VAL A 383 -13.50 -0.31 31.76
C VAL A 383 -13.57 -1.73 31.22
N ILE A 384 -12.70 -2.60 31.75
CA ILE A 384 -12.82 -4.06 31.68
C ILE A 384 -13.08 -4.57 33.10
N ARG A 385 -14.27 -5.13 33.33
CA ARG A 385 -14.71 -5.48 34.68
C ARG A 385 -14.13 -6.80 35.19
N GLY A 386 -13.97 -7.80 34.34
CA GLY A 386 -13.43 -9.11 34.72
C GLY A 386 -14.40 -9.97 35.53
N ASP A 387 -15.70 -9.91 35.25
CA ASP A 387 -16.71 -10.82 35.82
C ASP A 387 -16.48 -12.28 35.36
N GLN A 388 -15.88 -12.43 34.18
CA GLN A 388 -15.35 -13.69 33.65
C GLN A 388 -13.86 -13.51 33.39
N LEU A 389 -13.05 -14.51 33.77
CA LEU A 389 -11.60 -14.48 33.63
C LEU A 389 -11.12 -15.70 32.84
N ILE A 390 -10.08 -15.51 32.02
CA ILE A 390 -9.36 -16.60 31.35
C ILE A 390 -8.52 -17.30 32.41
N GLU A 391 -8.63 -18.64 32.48
CA GLU A 391 -7.93 -19.48 33.47
C GLU A 391 -8.14 -19.02 34.91
N ASN A 392 -9.31 -18.42 35.19
CA ASN A 392 -9.65 -17.81 36.49
C ASN A 392 -8.68 -16.71 36.96
N LYS A 393 -7.86 -16.15 36.06
CA LYS A 393 -6.82 -15.17 36.43
C LYS A 393 -6.80 -13.93 35.55
N TYR A 394 -6.96 -14.05 34.24
CA TYR A 394 -6.67 -12.95 33.30
C TYR A 394 -7.93 -12.29 32.74
N ALA A 395 -7.97 -10.95 32.76
CA ALA A 395 -9.03 -10.13 32.16
C ALA A 395 -8.62 -9.50 30.83
N LEU A 396 -7.32 -9.29 30.61
CA LEU A 396 -6.75 -8.85 29.34
C LEU A 396 -5.68 -9.84 28.90
N PHE A 397 -5.86 -10.46 27.75
CA PHE A 397 -5.00 -11.52 27.25
C PHE A 397 -4.58 -11.24 25.81
N VAL A 398 -3.32 -10.89 25.59
CA VAL A 398 -2.80 -10.42 24.29
C VAL A 398 -1.59 -11.26 23.90
N VAL A 399 -1.78 -12.19 22.95
CA VAL A 399 -0.76 -13.19 22.62
C VAL A 399 -0.55 -13.37 21.12
N ASN A 400 0.70 -13.49 20.68
CA ASN A 400 1.04 -13.82 19.29
C ASN A 400 0.50 -12.79 18.28
N ASN A 401 0.63 -11.49 18.61
CA ASN A 401 0.29 -10.39 17.71
C ASN A 401 1.58 -9.75 17.18
N HIS A 402 2.00 -10.23 16.00
CA HIS A 402 3.34 -9.98 15.47
C HIS A 402 3.66 -8.48 15.23
N HIS A 403 2.66 -7.71 14.79
CA HIS A 403 2.83 -6.30 14.41
C HIS A 403 2.34 -5.30 15.44
N LEU A 404 1.87 -5.76 16.60
CA LEU A 404 1.31 -4.90 17.61
C LEU A 404 2.43 -4.05 18.24
N GLU A 405 2.33 -2.72 18.14
CA GLU A 405 3.34 -1.77 18.62
C GLU A 405 2.88 -0.94 19.82
N ASN A 406 1.56 -0.71 19.90
CA ASN A 406 0.92 0.10 20.93
C ASN A 406 -0.35 -0.57 21.44
N ILE A 407 -0.67 -0.41 22.71
CA ILE A 407 -1.90 -0.95 23.30
C ILE A 407 -2.99 0.13 23.16
N TRP A 408 -2.89 1.18 23.96
CA TRP A 408 -3.79 2.34 23.96
C TRP A 408 -3.12 3.59 23.38
N THR A 409 -3.90 4.63 23.10
CA THR A 409 -3.35 5.95 22.78
C THR A 409 -2.72 6.57 24.03
N PRO A 410 -1.69 7.43 23.93
CA PRO A 410 -0.92 7.92 25.08
C PRO A 410 -1.74 8.61 26.19
N ASN A 411 -2.92 9.14 25.84
CA ASN A 411 -3.82 9.85 26.75
C ASN A 411 -5.03 9.01 27.20
N HIS A 412 -5.08 7.72 26.83
CA HIS A 412 -6.21 6.84 27.10
C HIS A 412 -5.78 5.70 28.03
N GLN A 413 -6.44 5.58 29.18
CA GLN A 413 -6.17 4.55 30.18
C GLN A 413 -7.44 3.74 30.44
N VAL A 414 -7.35 2.42 30.29
CA VAL A 414 -8.47 1.49 30.47
C VAL A 414 -8.36 0.82 31.83
N LEU A 415 -9.35 0.99 32.69
CA LEU A 415 -9.36 0.42 34.03
C LEU A 415 -9.72 -1.07 34.00
N VAL A 416 -8.88 -1.91 34.59
CA VAL A 416 -9.17 -3.35 34.78
C VAL A 416 -9.57 -3.58 36.25
N GLN A 417 -10.85 -3.87 36.49
CA GLN A 417 -11.38 -3.96 37.86
C GLN A 417 -11.05 -5.27 38.58
N ARG A 418 -11.07 -6.40 37.85
CA ARG A 418 -10.77 -7.74 38.38
C ARG A 418 -9.94 -8.50 37.36
N GLY A 419 -9.03 -9.35 37.85
CA GLY A 419 -8.11 -10.12 37.02
C GLY A 419 -6.79 -9.39 36.74
N SER A 420 -5.81 -10.17 36.28
CA SER A 420 -4.48 -9.71 35.84
C SER A 420 -4.43 -9.59 34.31
N ILE A 421 -3.26 -9.19 33.80
CA ILE A 421 -2.96 -9.12 32.36
C ILE A 421 -2.03 -10.26 31.94
N PHE A 422 -2.06 -10.65 30.66
CA PHE A 422 -1.15 -11.63 30.09
C PHE A 422 -0.68 -11.17 28.71
N PHE A 423 0.62 -10.98 28.55
CA PHE A 423 1.25 -10.55 27.29
C PHE A 423 2.44 -11.42 26.96
N HIS A 424 2.35 -12.16 25.85
CA HIS A 424 3.44 -13.00 25.35
C HIS A 424 3.46 -13.02 23.82
N LEU A 425 4.63 -13.25 23.22
CA LEU A 425 4.80 -13.38 21.77
C LEU A 425 4.30 -12.14 21.00
N ASN A 426 4.53 -10.94 21.53
CA ASN A 426 4.24 -9.68 20.84
C ASN A 426 5.58 -8.99 20.49
N PRO A 427 6.28 -9.44 19.44
CA PRO A 427 7.66 -9.06 19.18
C PRO A 427 7.84 -7.58 18.83
N ARG A 428 6.80 -6.83 18.45
CA ARG A 428 6.90 -5.37 18.25
C ARG A 428 6.36 -4.52 19.39
N LEU A 429 5.83 -5.14 20.45
CA LEU A 429 5.26 -4.42 21.58
C LEU A 429 6.29 -4.31 22.70
N CYS A 430 6.81 -3.11 22.92
CA CYS A 430 7.82 -2.88 23.95
C CYS A 430 7.33 -3.26 25.35
N HIS A 431 8.14 -4.06 26.05
CA HIS A 431 7.89 -4.50 27.43
C HIS A 431 7.56 -3.33 28.37
N GLU A 432 8.30 -2.21 28.26
CA GLU A 432 8.09 -1.01 29.07
C GLU A 432 6.67 -0.42 28.92
N LYS A 433 6.10 -0.46 27.71
CA LYS A 433 4.73 0.03 27.46
C LYS A 433 3.68 -0.85 28.14
N ILE A 434 3.97 -2.14 28.33
CA ILE A 434 3.08 -3.06 29.03
C ILE A 434 3.11 -2.77 30.53
N LEU A 435 4.29 -2.49 31.09
CA LEU A 435 4.43 -2.10 32.50
C LEU A 435 3.72 -0.79 32.83
N GLN A 436 3.60 0.14 31.86
CA GLN A 436 2.81 1.36 32.03
C GLN A 436 1.31 1.11 32.29
N LEU A 437 0.81 -0.12 32.08
CA LEU A 437 -0.56 -0.50 32.41
C LEU A 437 -0.75 -0.87 33.89
N GLU A 438 0.32 -1.05 34.65
CA GLU A 438 0.25 -1.44 36.06
C GLU A 438 -0.65 -0.52 36.92
N PRO A 439 -0.59 0.83 36.79
CA PRO A 439 -1.50 1.73 37.52
C PRO A 439 -2.98 1.57 37.13
N SER A 440 -3.27 0.96 35.97
CA SER A 440 -4.63 0.73 35.50
C SER A 440 -5.25 -0.55 36.06
N LEU A 441 -4.47 -1.39 36.76
CA LEU A 441 -4.92 -2.60 37.41
C LEU A 441 -5.36 -2.30 38.84
N LYS A 442 -6.60 -2.66 39.18
CA LYS A 442 -7.09 -2.57 40.57
C LYS A 442 -6.56 -3.71 41.48
N SER A 443 -5.89 -4.70 40.89
CA SER A 443 -5.23 -5.78 41.63
C SER A 443 -4.04 -5.23 42.42
N VAL A 444 -3.86 -5.70 43.66
CA VAL A 444 -2.78 -5.27 44.56
C VAL A 444 -1.42 -5.90 44.20
N GLN A 445 -1.40 -6.87 43.28
CA GLN A 445 -0.20 -7.61 42.89
C GLN A 445 0.50 -6.96 41.70
N HIS A 446 1.82 -6.77 41.82
CA HIS A 446 2.70 -6.35 40.74
C HIS A 446 2.72 -7.39 39.61
N ILE A 447 2.93 -6.92 38.38
CA ILE A 447 3.01 -7.78 37.19
C ILE A 447 4.26 -8.68 37.28
N SER A 448 4.07 -10.00 37.17
CA SER A 448 5.18 -10.97 37.20
C SER A 448 5.77 -11.26 35.82
N VAL A 449 7.03 -11.72 35.78
CA VAL A 449 7.72 -12.11 34.52
C VAL A 449 7.00 -13.26 33.80
N ALA A 450 6.29 -14.13 34.54
CA ALA A 450 5.50 -15.21 33.95
C ALA A 450 4.25 -14.67 33.22
N GLU A 451 3.71 -13.52 33.62
CA GLU A 451 2.54 -12.90 33.00
C GLU A 451 2.93 -12.01 31.81
N VAL A 452 4.07 -11.33 31.94
CA VAL A 452 4.63 -10.47 30.91
C VAL A 452 6.11 -10.78 30.79
N SER A 453 6.48 -11.54 29.76
CA SER A 453 7.87 -11.93 29.53
C SER A 453 8.62 -10.84 28.73
N PRO A 454 9.78 -10.33 29.20
CA PRO A 454 10.58 -9.38 28.44
C PRO A 454 11.21 -10.01 27.19
N ASN A 455 11.36 -11.34 27.17
CA ASN A 455 12.00 -12.05 26.05
C ASN A 455 11.05 -12.31 24.88
N SER A 456 9.74 -12.15 25.08
CA SER A 456 8.74 -12.38 24.02
C SER A 456 7.97 -11.12 23.62
N ASN A 457 8.15 -10.01 24.35
CA ASN A 457 7.51 -8.74 24.09
C ASN A 457 8.56 -7.68 23.76
N GLY A 458 8.54 -7.22 22.51
CA GLY A 458 9.47 -6.23 22.00
C GLY A 458 10.64 -6.81 21.20
N GLU A 459 10.75 -8.14 21.08
CA GLU A 459 11.87 -8.89 20.45
C GLU A 459 12.41 -8.32 19.13
N ARG A 460 11.52 -7.82 18.27
CA ARG A 460 11.81 -7.36 16.91
C ARG A 460 11.75 -5.83 16.77
N VAL A 461 11.66 -5.10 17.87
CA VAL A 461 11.65 -3.63 17.89
C VAL A 461 12.64 -3.11 18.93
N ILE A 462 13.16 -1.92 18.68
CA ILE A 462 14.07 -1.26 19.60
C ILE A 462 13.24 -0.49 20.63
N CYS A 463 13.38 -0.81 21.91
CA CYS A 463 12.63 -0.20 23.00
C CYS A 463 13.54 0.71 23.83
N GLY A 464 13.12 1.97 24.02
CA GLY A 464 13.79 2.95 24.87
C GLY A 464 14.91 3.78 24.19
N ASP A 465 15.47 4.72 24.95
CA ASP A 465 16.56 5.62 24.54
C ASP A 465 17.97 5.06 24.87
N ALA A 466 18.04 3.90 25.55
CA ALA A 466 19.26 3.31 26.11
C ALA A 466 20.07 2.46 25.11
N VAL A 467 19.95 2.73 23.82
CA VAL A 467 20.61 1.96 22.76
C VAL A 467 22.01 2.53 22.54
N ARG A 468 23.04 1.69 22.58
CA ARG A 468 24.39 2.08 22.11
C ARG A 468 24.24 2.59 20.67
N THR A 469 24.49 3.87 20.43
CA THR A 469 24.24 4.48 19.12
C THR A 469 25.47 4.35 18.22
N LEU A 470 25.30 3.68 17.08
CA LEU A 470 26.32 3.70 16.02
C LEU A 470 26.21 5.00 15.22
N LYS A 471 27.35 5.58 14.85
CA LYS A 471 27.38 6.71 13.92
C LYS A 471 28.10 6.30 12.63
N PRO A 472 27.34 5.86 11.61
CA PRO A 472 27.92 5.60 10.31
C PRO A 472 28.19 6.91 9.59
N VAL A 473 29.37 6.99 8.98
CA VAL A 473 29.80 8.09 8.11
C VAL A 473 30.10 7.49 6.74
N VAL A 474 29.78 8.25 5.69
CA VAL A 474 30.14 7.86 4.34
C VAL A 474 31.59 8.27 4.08
N ASP A 475 32.43 7.29 3.83
CA ASP A 475 33.87 7.48 3.60
C ASP A 475 34.17 7.78 2.13
N ASP A 476 33.51 7.05 1.22
CA ASP A 476 33.74 7.15 -0.22
C ASP A 476 32.48 6.79 -1.03
N ILE A 477 32.27 7.40 -2.19
CA ILE A 477 31.04 7.26 -3.00
C ILE A 477 31.38 7.17 -4.49
N SER A 478 30.75 6.20 -5.16
CA SER A 478 30.76 6.09 -6.63
C SER A 478 29.34 6.16 -7.20
N ALA A 479 29.20 6.00 -8.52
CA ALA A 479 27.90 5.94 -9.17
C ALA A 479 27.08 4.70 -8.78
N THR A 480 27.74 3.57 -8.45
CA THR A 480 27.08 2.28 -8.23
C THR A 480 27.41 1.63 -6.90
N ALA A 481 28.19 2.29 -6.04
CA ALA A 481 28.64 1.74 -4.76
C ALA A 481 29.02 2.84 -3.76
N VAL A 482 28.94 2.52 -2.46
CA VAL A 482 29.29 3.41 -1.34
C VAL A 482 30.12 2.68 -0.29
N ARG A 483 31.11 3.36 0.29
CA ARG A 483 31.88 2.85 1.44
C ARG A 483 31.42 3.53 2.71
N ILE A 484 31.02 2.73 3.68
CA ILE A 484 30.55 3.19 4.99
C ILE A 484 31.64 2.91 6.02
N LEU A 485 31.93 3.91 6.84
CA LEU A 485 32.83 3.85 7.99
C LEU A 485 32.03 3.97 9.28
N LEU A 486 32.31 3.09 10.24
CA LEU A 486 31.73 3.08 11.58
C LEU A 486 32.70 3.63 12.63
N ASP A 487 32.15 4.17 13.71
CA ASP A 487 32.92 4.56 14.89
C ASP A 487 33.62 3.35 15.54
N TYR A 488 34.68 3.63 16.30
CA TYR A 488 35.40 2.61 17.05
C TYR A 488 34.50 1.99 18.13
N MET A 489 34.47 0.65 18.19
CA MET A 489 33.74 -0.08 19.24
C MET A 489 34.69 -0.47 20.38
N ASP A 490 34.24 -0.30 21.62
CA ASP A 490 34.98 -0.64 22.83
C ASP A 490 35.14 -2.16 23.06
N TRP A 491 35.96 -2.52 24.05
CA TRP A 491 36.25 -3.92 24.41
C TRP A 491 34.99 -4.75 24.66
N GLU A 492 34.04 -4.20 25.43
CA GLU A 492 32.82 -4.91 25.85
C GLU A 492 31.88 -5.16 24.67
N GLY A 493 31.82 -4.22 23.71
CA GLY A 493 31.10 -4.43 22.45
C GLY A 493 31.80 -5.41 21.51
N MET A 494 33.14 -5.42 21.45
CA MET A 494 33.91 -6.27 20.53
C MET A 494 33.88 -7.77 20.84
N GLU A 495 33.77 -8.16 22.12
CA GLU A 495 33.65 -9.58 22.51
C GLU A 495 32.34 -10.19 22.01
N THR A 496 31.26 -9.42 22.07
CA THR A 496 29.92 -9.86 21.68
C THR A 496 29.65 -9.66 20.18
N LEU A 497 30.40 -8.80 19.50
CA LEU A 497 30.25 -8.50 18.07
C LEU A 497 30.72 -9.65 17.16
N ILE A 498 29.82 -10.09 16.28
CA ILE A 498 30.08 -10.97 15.13
C ILE A 498 30.39 -10.11 13.88
N GLY A 499 29.61 -9.04 13.67
CA GLY A 499 29.79 -8.12 12.55
C GLY A 499 28.69 -7.07 12.45
N TYR A 500 28.41 -6.59 11.25
CA TYR A 500 27.41 -5.54 11.02
C TYR A 500 26.41 -5.90 9.92
N SER A 501 25.17 -5.43 10.08
CA SER A 501 24.10 -5.51 9.08
C SER A 501 23.74 -4.09 8.62
N TYR A 502 23.83 -3.87 7.32
CA TYR A 502 23.60 -2.59 6.67
C TYR A 502 22.25 -2.64 5.95
N TYR A 503 21.33 -1.79 6.38
CA TYR A 503 20.00 -1.66 5.79
C TYR A 503 19.97 -0.42 4.92
N TYR A 504 19.51 -0.54 3.68
CA TYR A 504 19.42 0.60 2.76
C TYR A 504 18.21 0.51 1.82
N LYS A 505 17.67 1.65 1.41
CA LYS A 505 16.60 1.73 0.40
C LYS A 505 16.58 3.05 -0.35
N GLU A 506 15.99 3.04 -1.54
CA GLU A 506 15.77 4.25 -2.33
C GLU A 506 14.80 5.19 -1.62
N ALA A 507 15.22 6.43 -1.39
CA ALA A 507 14.47 7.41 -0.61
C ALA A 507 14.54 8.78 -1.28
N PRO A 508 13.63 9.11 -2.21
CA PRO A 508 13.58 10.43 -2.84
C PRO A 508 13.33 11.56 -1.82
N GLN A 509 12.62 11.25 -0.73
CA GLN A 509 12.31 12.16 0.37
C GLN A 509 13.00 11.70 1.67
N ARG A 510 13.36 12.64 2.54
CA ARG A 510 14.04 12.37 3.81
C ARG A 510 13.09 12.12 4.99
N ASN A 511 11.95 11.49 4.74
CA ASN A 511 10.89 11.20 5.72
C ASN A 511 10.75 9.70 6.01
N VAL A 512 11.82 8.94 5.81
CA VAL A 512 11.84 7.48 5.97
C VAL A 512 11.96 7.09 7.44
N THR A 513 11.19 6.06 7.86
CA THR A 513 11.34 5.41 9.16
C THR A 513 11.92 4.00 8.98
N MET A 514 12.55 3.45 10.04
CA MET A 514 13.16 2.10 10.02
C MET A 514 12.12 0.99 9.76
N TYR A 515 10.83 1.33 9.84
CA TYR A 515 9.70 0.42 9.73
C TYR A 515 8.91 0.62 8.42
N ASP A 516 9.27 1.63 7.63
CA ASP A 516 8.57 2.02 6.42
C ASP A 516 8.73 0.96 5.31
N GLY A 517 7.62 0.32 4.96
CA GLY A 517 7.55 -0.77 3.98
C GLY A 517 7.48 -2.19 4.56
N ARG A 518 7.47 -2.36 5.88
CA ARG A 518 7.39 -3.69 6.52
C ARG A 518 5.94 -4.19 6.61
N HIS A 519 5.53 -5.00 5.63
CA HIS A 519 4.28 -5.76 5.74
C HIS A 519 4.46 -7.02 6.56
N GLY A 520 3.39 -7.48 7.20
CA GLY A 520 3.49 -8.54 8.19
C GLY A 520 3.89 -9.93 7.71
N CYS A 521 3.95 -10.10 6.40
CA CYS A 521 4.43 -11.31 5.74
C CYS A 521 5.93 -11.28 5.43
N GLY A 522 6.71 -10.31 5.96
CA GLY A 522 8.16 -10.28 5.80
C GLY A 522 8.68 -9.68 4.50
N HIS A 523 7.83 -9.05 3.69
CA HIS A 523 8.30 -8.17 2.61
C HIS A 523 8.77 -6.86 3.24
N ASP A 524 10.09 -6.70 3.35
CA ASP A 524 10.72 -5.43 3.73
C ASP A 524 11.13 -4.68 2.45
N ASN A 525 10.80 -3.39 2.37
CA ASN A 525 11.30 -2.53 1.28
C ASN A 525 12.76 -2.11 1.53
N TRP A 526 13.31 -2.44 2.70
CA TRP A 526 14.72 -2.29 3.03
C TRP A 526 15.54 -3.47 2.50
N LEU A 527 16.56 -3.17 1.70
CA LEU A 527 17.59 -4.12 1.32
C LEU A 527 18.56 -4.30 2.49
N MET A 528 19.04 -5.53 2.71
CA MET A 528 20.00 -5.86 3.75
C MET A 528 21.29 -6.40 3.14
N ASP A 529 22.41 -5.91 3.62
CA ASP A 529 23.75 -6.43 3.34
C ASP A 529 24.44 -6.78 4.66
N VAL A 530 24.92 -8.02 4.78
CA VAL A 530 25.44 -8.58 6.03
C VAL A 530 26.93 -8.80 5.92
N SER A 531 27.69 -8.13 6.78
CA SER A 531 29.13 -8.30 6.91
C SER A 531 29.45 -9.01 8.22
N ALA A 532 29.77 -10.30 8.15
CA ALA A 532 30.22 -11.10 9.30
C ALA A 532 31.69 -10.82 9.68
N THR A 533 32.12 -9.56 9.55
CA THR A 533 33.46 -9.11 9.88
C THR A 533 33.39 -8.04 10.96
N LYS A 534 34.41 -7.99 11.82
CA LYS A 534 34.58 -6.89 12.81
C LYS A 534 35.16 -5.62 12.19
N SER A 535 35.24 -5.56 10.85
CA SER A 535 35.74 -4.39 10.12
C SER A 535 34.82 -3.21 10.31
N ARG A 536 35.39 -2.02 10.55
CA ARG A 536 34.62 -0.77 10.58
C ARG A 536 34.24 -0.25 9.21
N ARG A 537 34.87 -0.78 8.14
CA ARG A 537 34.62 -0.39 6.76
C ARG A 537 33.89 -1.49 6.02
N HIS A 538 32.86 -1.10 5.27
CA HIS A 538 32.09 -1.98 4.41
C HIS A 538 31.68 -1.28 3.12
N VAL A 539 31.61 -2.01 2.01
CA VAL A 539 31.24 -1.47 0.70
C VAL A 539 29.91 -2.09 0.27
N ILE A 540 28.90 -1.24 0.07
CA ILE A 540 27.64 -1.63 -0.55
C ILE A 540 27.76 -1.36 -2.05
N SER A 541 27.45 -2.36 -2.89
CA SER A 541 27.55 -2.28 -4.36
C SER A 541 26.21 -2.54 -5.05
N GLY A 542 26.13 -2.32 -6.36
CA GLY A 542 24.90 -2.55 -7.15
C GLY A 542 23.84 -1.43 -7.02
N LEU A 543 24.25 -0.24 -6.60
CA LEU A 543 23.36 0.92 -6.42
C LEU A 543 23.05 1.60 -7.77
N LYS A 544 21.91 2.27 -7.85
CA LYS A 544 21.54 3.08 -9.02
C LYS A 544 22.31 4.39 -9.04
N PRO A 545 22.81 4.84 -10.21
CA PRO A 545 23.42 6.17 -10.34
C PRO A 545 22.46 7.30 -10.01
N TYR A 546 23.01 8.42 -9.52
CA TYR A 546 22.29 9.64 -9.17
C TYR A 546 21.01 9.42 -8.35
N THR A 547 21.06 8.51 -7.37
CA THR A 547 19.89 8.11 -6.59
C THR A 547 20.15 8.35 -5.11
N GLN A 548 19.19 8.96 -4.41
CA GLN A 548 19.27 9.18 -2.96
C GLN A 548 18.82 7.91 -2.23
N TYR A 549 19.67 7.42 -1.33
CA TYR A 549 19.42 6.27 -0.48
C TYR A 549 19.32 6.69 0.98
N ALA A 550 18.36 6.10 1.71
CA ALA A 550 18.34 6.07 3.15
C ALA A 550 19.05 4.80 3.63
N PHE A 551 19.84 4.88 4.69
CA PHE A 551 20.49 3.72 5.28
C PHE A 551 20.63 3.80 6.79
N PHE A 552 20.71 2.65 7.45
CA PHE A 552 21.08 2.53 8.86
C PHE A 552 21.85 1.22 9.09
N VAL A 553 22.58 1.16 10.19
CA VAL A 553 23.45 0.02 10.53
C VAL A 553 23.04 -0.56 11.87
N LYS A 554 23.07 -1.89 11.96
CA LYS A 554 22.81 -2.66 13.17
C LYS A 554 23.99 -3.62 13.44
N THR A 555 24.40 -3.78 14.69
CA THR A 555 25.37 -4.83 15.07
C THR A 555 24.76 -6.22 15.01
N LEU A 556 25.56 -7.21 14.60
CA LEU A 556 25.29 -8.63 14.81
C LEU A 556 26.05 -9.07 16.06
N THR A 557 25.34 -9.52 17.10
CA THR A 557 25.92 -9.92 18.39
C THR A 557 25.70 -11.42 18.66
N ARG A 558 26.49 -12.03 19.55
CA ARG A 558 26.53 -13.49 19.84
C ARG A 558 25.54 -13.96 20.93
N THR A 559 24.82 -13.04 21.59
CA THR A 559 24.02 -13.36 22.79
C THR A 559 22.54 -13.51 22.51
N ASP A 560 21.86 -14.45 23.16
CA ASP A 560 20.37 -14.57 23.21
C ASP A 560 19.66 -13.31 23.76
N TYR A 561 20.44 -12.35 24.27
CA TYR A 561 20.04 -11.02 24.75
C TYR A 561 20.29 -9.90 23.72
N HIS A 562 20.15 -10.17 22.42
CA HIS A 562 20.35 -9.20 21.34
C HIS A 562 19.75 -7.81 21.61
N MET A 563 18.64 -7.76 22.35
CA MET A 563 17.85 -6.57 22.61
C MET A 563 18.47 -5.53 23.56
N GLN A 564 19.38 -5.95 24.45
CA GLN A 564 20.02 -5.04 25.41
C GLN A 564 21.45 -4.64 24.98
N ILE A 565 22.02 -5.34 24.00
CA ILE A 565 23.43 -5.21 23.60
C ILE A 565 23.56 -4.69 22.16
N ASP A 566 22.57 -4.92 21.29
CA ASP A 566 22.62 -4.46 19.90
C ASP A 566 22.68 -2.93 19.81
N ALA A 567 23.65 -2.45 19.04
CA ALA A 567 23.82 -1.05 18.72
C ALA A 567 23.19 -0.75 17.35
N TYR A 568 22.45 0.35 17.28
CA TYR A 568 21.78 0.81 16.07
C TYR A 568 22.23 2.21 15.71
N SER A 569 22.30 2.50 14.43
CA SER A 569 22.44 3.87 13.96
C SER A 569 21.09 4.53 13.73
N GLN A 570 21.07 5.85 13.85
CA GLN A 570 20.01 6.64 13.23
C GLN A 570 20.06 6.50 11.71
N ILE A 571 18.93 6.76 11.04
CA ILE A 571 18.87 6.77 9.58
C ILE A 571 19.71 7.93 9.06
N ARG A 572 20.63 7.60 8.15
CA ARG A 572 21.45 8.54 7.39
C ARG A 572 21.07 8.45 5.91
N TYR A 573 21.49 9.46 5.16
CA TYR A 573 21.19 9.57 3.74
C TYR A 573 22.47 9.84 2.97
N PHE A 574 22.60 9.23 1.80
CA PHE A 574 23.64 9.55 0.82
C PHE A 574 23.04 9.55 -0.58
N GLN A 575 23.74 10.17 -1.53
CA GLN A 575 23.36 10.17 -2.94
C GLN A 575 24.54 9.67 -3.76
N THR A 576 24.30 8.70 -4.64
CA THR A 576 25.31 8.19 -5.56
C THR A 576 25.67 9.22 -6.62
N LEU A 577 26.88 9.10 -7.18
CA LEU A 577 27.35 10.00 -8.23
C LEU A 577 26.57 9.82 -9.55
N PRO A 578 26.51 10.85 -10.41
CA PRO A 578 25.95 10.71 -11.75
C PRO A 578 26.77 9.76 -12.62
N ASP A 579 26.10 9.21 -13.62
CA ASP A 579 26.70 8.33 -14.63
C ASP A 579 26.08 8.60 -16.00
N LYS A 580 26.66 8.00 -17.05
CA LYS A 580 26.20 8.14 -18.43
C LYS A 580 24.69 7.81 -18.55
N PRO A 581 23.87 8.70 -19.14
CA PRO A 581 22.45 8.46 -19.34
C PRO A 581 22.19 7.35 -20.35
N SER A 582 21.03 6.70 -20.21
CA SER A 582 20.51 5.80 -21.24
C SER A 582 20.19 6.53 -22.56
N PRO A 583 20.03 5.81 -23.68
CA PRO A 583 19.61 6.41 -24.95
C PRO A 583 18.27 7.15 -24.83
N VAL A 584 18.11 8.20 -25.64
CA VAL A 584 16.89 9.02 -25.72
C VAL A 584 15.73 8.15 -26.24
N ALA A 585 14.53 8.33 -25.70
CA ALA A 585 13.37 7.55 -26.11
C ALA A 585 12.57 8.29 -27.20
N ARG A 586 11.96 7.53 -28.12
CA ARG A 586 10.90 7.99 -29.05
C ARG A 586 11.19 9.32 -29.75
N ILE A 587 12.12 9.31 -30.71
CA ILE A 587 12.34 10.45 -31.61
C ILE A 587 11.29 10.43 -32.73
N TYR A 588 10.64 11.56 -32.97
CA TYR A 588 9.72 11.74 -34.09
C TYR A 588 9.81 13.17 -34.64
N GLY A 589 9.49 13.37 -35.91
CA GLY A 589 9.54 14.69 -36.54
C GLY A 589 8.37 14.91 -37.48
N SER A 590 7.89 16.16 -37.53
CA SER A 590 6.87 16.63 -38.47
C SER A 590 7.42 17.79 -39.30
N SER A 591 6.97 17.92 -40.54
CA SER A 591 7.41 18.97 -41.46
C SER A 591 6.19 19.70 -41.99
N GLU A 592 6.05 20.98 -41.61
CA GLU A 592 5.00 21.87 -42.11
C GLU A 592 5.48 22.71 -43.30
N LEU A 593 6.79 23.01 -43.34
CA LEU A 593 7.45 23.74 -44.42
C LEU A 593 8.41 22.83 -45.18
N SER A 594 8.54 23.04 -46.49
CA SER A 594 9.39 22.23 -47.35
C SER A 594 10.88 22.28 -46.99
N THR A 595 11.30 23.29 -46.24
CA THR A 595 12.69 23.50 -45.81
C THR A 595 12.89 23.36 -44.29
N GLN A 596 11.88 22.90 -43.54
CA GLN A 596 11.94 22.80 -42.08
C GLN A 596 11.34 21.49 -41.54
N ILE A 597 11.97 20.94 -40.51
CA ILE A 597 11.43 19.82 -39.71
C ILE A 597 11.42 20.22 -38.24
N LEU A 598 10.27 20.07 -37.60
CA LEU A 598 10.12 20.13 -36.15
C LEU A 598 10.36 18.72 -35.57
N LEU A 599 11.44 18.58 -34.82
CA LEU A 599 11.84 17.34 -34.15
C LEU A 599 11.39 17.35 -32.69
N HIS A 600 10.91 16.20 -32.21
CA HIS A 600 10.58 15.94 -30.81
C HIS A 600 11.20 14.63 -30.33
N TRP A 601 11.52 14.56 -29.04
CA TRP A 601 12.01 13.35 -28.40
C TRP A 601 11.57 13.26 -26.94
N TRP A 602 11.63 12.07 -26.35
CA TRP A 602 11.39 11.85 -24.92
C TRP A 602 12.71 11.70 -24.17
N PRO A 603 12.79 12.17 -22.91
CA PRO A 603 14.00 12.04 -22.11
C PRO A 603 14.42 10.57 -21.92
N PRO A 604 15.70 10.31 -21.65
CA PRO A 604 16.21 8.98 -21.32
C PRO A 604 15.41 8.29 -20.21
N ARG A 605 15.18 6.99 -20.34
CA ARG A 605 14.40 6.19 -19.37
C ARG A 605 15.12 6.07 -18.02
N ARG A 606 16.45 6.00 -18.07
CA ARG A 606 17.39 6.13 -16.95
C ARG A 606 18.27 7.35 -17.22
N PRO A 607 17.95 8.51 -16.64
CA PRO A 607 18.73 9.72 -16.88
C PRO A 607 20.07 9.70 -16.14
N ASN A 608 20.22 8.90 -15.06
CA ASN A 608 21.47 8.72 -14.30
C ASN A 608 22.14 10.03 -13.85
N GLY A 609 21.38 11.12 -13.77
CA GLY A 609 21.89 12.47 -13.58
C GLY A 609 20.86 13.52 -14.00
N ILE A 610 21.17 14.79 -13.76
CA ILE A 610 20.43 15.91 -14.35
C ILE A 610 20.91 16.07 -15.80
N ILE A 611 19.99 15.96 -16.77
CA ILE A 611 20.32 16.18 -18.17
C ILE A 611 20.56 17.68 -18.40
N SER A 612 21.79 18.05 -18.76
CA SER A 612 22.19 19.44 -18.96
C SER A 612 21.94 19.92 -20.39
N LYS A 613 22.22 19.06 -21.37
CA LYS A 613 22.10 19.36 -22.80
C LYS A 613 21.83 18.12 -23.64
N TYR A 614 21.28 18.34 -24.83
CA TYR A 614 21.20 17.36 -25.90
C TYR A 614 22.08 17.80 -27.08
N TYR A 615 22.66 16.84 -27.78
CA TYR A 615 23.30 17.05 -29.07
C TYR A 615 22.45 16.44 -30.17
N VAL A 616 22.09 17.25 -31.16
CA VAL A 616 21.32 16.84 -32.34
C VAL A 616 22.21 16.95 -33.56
N THR A 617 22.36 15.86 -34.30
CA THR A 617 23.01 15.86 -35.62
C THR A 617 22.04 15.36 -36.68
N PHE A 618 22.20 15.83 -37.91
CA PHE A 618 21.38 15.38 -39.03
C PHE A 618 22.22 15.32 -40.31
N GLU A 619 21.93 14.32 -41.14
CA GLU A 619 22.57 14.13 -42.43
C GLU A 619 21.56 13.71 -43.51
N PRO A 620 21.74 14.11 -44.78
CA PRO A 620 20.86 13.68 -45.86
C PRO A 620 20.97 12.17 -46.06
N HIS A 621 19.83 11.48 -46.17
CA HIS A 621 19.78 10.03 -46.28
C HIS A 621 19.06 9.59 -47.57
N ASN A 622 19.75 8.80 -48.39
CA ASN A 622 19.19 8.22 -49.60
C ASN A 622 18.54 6.86 -49.30
N LEU A 623 17.23 6.74 -49.51
CA LEU A 623 16.50 5.49 -49.27
C LEU A 623 17.00 4.36 -50.17
N THR A 624 17.31 3.22 -49.57
CA THR A 624 17.61 1.98 -50.29
C THR A 624 16.32 1.32 -50.82
N ASN A 625 16.42 0.44 -51.82
CA ASN A 625 15.25 -0.22 -52.42
C ASN A 625 14.44 -1.09 -51.43
N ALA A 626 15.01 -1.49 -50.29
CA ALA A 626 14.33 -2.22 -49.21
C ALA A 626 13.48 -1.31 -48.29
N GLU A 627 13.68 0.01 -48.35
CA GLU A 627 13.08 1.02 -47.46
C GLU A 627 11.89 1.74 -48.10
N LYS A 628 11.77 1.71 -49.45
CA LYS A 628 10.69 2.33 -50.22
C LYS A 628 9.28 1.78 -49.96
N GLY A 629 9.14 0.65 -49.26
CA GLY A 629 7.87 -0.03 -49.01
C GLY A 629 7.30 0.07 -47.58
N LYS A 630 7.92 0.84 -46.68
CA LYS A 630 7.46 0.96 -45.28
C LYS A 630 6.79 2.32 -45.05
N ASN A 631 5.52 2.33 -44.63
CA ASN A 631 4.84 3.55 -44.19
C ASN A 631 5.45 4.02 -42.85
N TYR A 632 6.19 5.13 -42.87
CA TYR A 632 6.98 5.67 -41.76
C TYR A 632 6.16 6.41 -40.67
N LEU A 633 4.89 6.04 -40.45
CA LEU A 633 4.11 6.55 -39.30
C LEU A 633 4.16 5.64 -38.07
N ASN A 634 4.90 4.53 -38.14
CA ASN A 634 5.27 3.72 -36.98
C ASN A 634 6.78 3.48 -36.99
N PRO A 635 7.54 3.95 -35.98
CA PRO A 635 8.91 3.52 -35.81
C PRO A 635 8.87 2.04 -35.44
N ARG A 636 9.20 1.16 -36.38
CA ARG A 636 9.82 -0.11 -35.99
C ARG A 636 11.22 0.26 -35.49
N PRO A 637 11.61 -0.13 -34.27
CA PRO A 637 13.00 -0.04 -33.85
C PRO A 637 13.83 -0.72 -34.94
N ALA A 638 14.82 -0.02 -35.48
CA ALA A 638 15.86 -0.64 -36.28
C ALA A 638 16.34 -1.88 -35.53
N ASN A 639 16.50 -3.01 -36.22
CA ASN A 639 16.88 -4.31 -35.67
C ASN A 639 17.83 -4.19 -34.48
N VAL A 640 17.27 -4.15 -33.27
CA VAL A 640 17.94 -4.56 -32.04
C VAL A 640 17.79 -6.08 -31.98
N SER A 641 18.31 -6.76 -33.00
CA SER A 641 18.52 -8.20 -32.96
C SER A 641 19.91 -8.43 -32.38
N LEU A 642 20.13 -7.97 -31.13
CA LEU A 642 21.25 -8.27 -30.21
C LEU A 642 21.38 -7.26 -29.04
N LEU A 643 20.28 -6.72 -28.53
CA LEU A 643 20.17 -6.64 -27.07
C LEU A 643 18.97 -7.52 -26.78
N ASP A 644 19.26 -8.72 -26.30
CA ASP A 644 18.28 -9.48 -25.55
C ASP A 644 17.48 -8.49 -24.70
N CYS A 645 16.18 -8.74 -24.58
CA CYS A 645 15.60 -8.52 -23.29
C CYS A 645 16.37 -9.42 -22.31
N GLN A 646 17.56 -9.00 -21.90
CA GLN A 646 17.90 -9.05 -20.51
C GLN A 646 16.89 -8.11 -19.83
N CYS A 647 15.67 -8.63 -19.69
CA CYS A 647 15.31 -9.00 -18.35
C CYS A 647 16.53 -9.80 -17.85
N ASP A 648 17.50 -9.10 -17.26
CA ASP A 648 17.87 -9.57 -15.95
C ASP A 648 16.50 -9.62 -15.27
N ASP A 649 15.87 -10.79 -15.34
CA ASP A 649 15.09 -11.25 -14.22
C ASP A 649 15.98 -10.81 -13.08
N VAL A 650 15.55 -9.75 -12.39
CA VAL A 650 16.11 -9.44 -11.11
C VAL A 650 15.78 -10.73 -10.39
N THR A 651 16.71 -11.69 -10.45
CA THR A 651 16.70 -12.88 -9.62
C THR A 651 16.38 -12.25 -8.29
N PRO A 652 15.19 -12.53 -7.71
CA PRO A 652 14.77 -11.91 -6.47
C PRO A 652 15.99 -11.97 -5.59
N TYR A 653 16.53 -10.80 -5.18
CA TYR A 653 17.85 -10.71 -4.57
C TYR A 653 17.89 -11.80 -3.51
N ASP A 654 18.61 -12.88 -3.83
CA ASP A 654 18.61 -14.05 -2.97
C ASP A 654 19.28 -13.51 -1.72
N SER A 655 18.54 -13.42 -0.62
CA SER A 655 18.97 -12.71 0.59
C SER A 655 20.06 -13.51 1.33
N GLY A 656 20.86 -14.25 0.57
CA GLY A 656 21.39 -15.55 0.95
C GLY A 656 20.28 -16.51 1.40
N PRO A 657 20.60 -17.79 1.59
CA PRO A 657 19.89 -18.55 2.59
C PRO A 657 19.95 -17.76 3.90
N GLN A 658 18.81 -17.60 4.59
CA GLN A 658 18.88 -17.32 6.03
C GLN A 658 19.82 -18.39 6.61
N PRO A 659 20.86 -18.00 7.37
CA PRO A 659 21.72 -18.99 8.01
C PRO A 659 20.82 -19.94 8.80
N ASN A 660 21.00 -21.25 8.63
CA ASN A 660 20.26 -22.23 9.42
C ASN A 660 20.49 -21.90 10.90
N ASP A 661 19.42 -21.96 11.72
CA ASP A 661 19.48 -21.70 13.17
C ASP A 661 20.58 -22.54 13.87
N GLU A 662 20.93 -23.69 13.29
CA GLU A 662 22.00 -24.59 13.74
C GLU A 662 23.43 -24.02 13.53
N ASP A 663 23.68 -23.27 12.44
CA ASP A 663 24.99 -22.64 12.19
C ASP A 663 25.14 -21.31 12.96
N TYR A 664 24.03 -20.73 13.42
CA TYR A 664 23.99 -19.46 14.17
C TYR A 664 24.47 -19.62 15.63
N TYR A 665 24.41 -20.84 16.17
CA TYR A 665 24.81 -21.15 17.54
C TYR A 665 25.74 -22.37 17.60
N ASN A 666 27.05 -22.15 17.43
CA ASN A 666 28.06 -23.06 17.98
C ASN A 666 28.07 -22.99 19.52
N LYS A 667 26.92 -23.27 20.15
CA LYS A 667 26.66 -23.19 21.60
C LYS A 667 27.65 -24.04 22.38
N GLU A 668 28.04 -25.19 21.84
CA GLU A 668 29.02 -26.10 22.42
C GLU A 668 30.43 -25.50 22.43
N GLN A 669 30.84 -24.84 21.33
CA GLN A 669 32.14 -24.18 21.25
C GLN A 669 32.21 -22.97 22.19
N ILE A 670 31.13 -22.19 22.29
CA ILE A 670 31.03 -21.03 23.18
C ILE A 670 31.10 -21.46 24.65
N THR A 671 30.37 -22.51 25.01
CA THR A 671 30.39 -23.05 26.39
C THR A 671 31.79 -23.56 26.74
N TYR A 672 32.50 -24.15 25.77
CA TYR A 672 33.88 -24.62 25.94
C TYR A 672 34.89 -23.47 26.07
N GLU A 673 34.80 -22.43 25.24
CA GLU A 673 35.68 -21.26 25.23
C GLU A 673 35.46 -20.34 26.46
N ASP A 674 34.22 -20.17 26.94
CA ASP A 674 33.92 -19.41 28.17
C ASP A 674 34.25 -20.19 29.45
N ALA A 675 34.18 -21.53 29.40
CA ALA A 675 34.54 -22.37 30.54
C ALA A 675 36.07 -22.44 30.74
N LEU A 676 36.88 -22.38 29.67
CA LEU A 676 38.33 -22.53 29.75
C LEU A 676 39.02 -21.49 30.67
N PRO A 677 38.78 -20.17 30.53
CA PRO A 677 39.35 -19.16 31.42
C PRO A 677 38.88 -19.31 32.87
N ASN A 678 37.62 -19.72 33.07
CA ASN A 678 37.04 -19.96 34.39
C ASN A 678 37.59 -21.24 35.06
N LEU A 679 37.99 -22.24 34.26
CA LEU A 679 38.68 -23.46 34.71
C LEU A 679 40.17 -23.21 34.99
N ILE A 680 40.83 -22.31 34.25
CA ILE A 680 42.26 -22.01 34.37
C ILE A 680 42.52 -20.93 35.42
N TYR A 681 41.57 -20.03 35.69
CA TYR A 681 41.69 -19.00 36.73
C TYR A 681 41.53 -19.60 38.14
N VAL A 682 42.62 -20.17 38.64
CA VAL A 682 42.75 -20.50 40.06
C VAL A 682 43.02 -19.21 40.81
N SER A 683 41.97 -18.59 41.39
CA SER A 683 42.19 -17.60 42.43
C SER A 683 42.99 -18.29 43.55
N ARG A 684 44.26 -17.93 43.77
CA ARG A 684 44.94 -18.30 45.02
C ARG A 684 44.20 -17.60 46.16
N ARG A 685 43.17 -18.26 46.70
CA ARG A 685 42.48 -17.84 47.92
C ARG A 685 43.49 -17.89 49.05
N GLN A 686 43.90 -16.73 49.56
CA GLN A 686 44.35 -16.67 50.95
C GLN A 686 43.14 -17.01 51.82
N GLU A 687 43.25 -18.08 52.58
CA GLU A 687 42.22 -18.55 53.50
C GLU A 687 41.87 -17.46 54.51
N GLN A 688 40.64 -16.95 54.46
CA GLN A 688 39.96 -16.47 55.65
C GLN A 688 38.55 -17.06 55.67
N PRO A 689 38.10 -17.62 56.82
CA PRO A 689 36.86 -18.36 56.89
C PRO A 689 35.69 -17.37 57.06
N LYS A 690 34.70 -17.44 56.17
CA LYS A 690 33.35 -16.97 56.49
C LYS A 690 32.34 -18.07 56.21
N LYS A 691 31.58 -18.33 57.26
CA LYS A 691 30.60 -19.41 57.47
C LYS A 691 29.51 -19.44 56.41
N ASP A 692 29.15 -20.67 56.05
CA ASP A 692 27.98 -21.05 55.26
C ASP A 692 26.67 -20.46 55.80
N LYS A 693 25.79 -20.07 54.88
CA LYS A 693 24.39 -20.53 54.84
C LYS A 693 23.69 -20.00 53.59
N PHE A 694 23.62 -20.84 52.57
CA PHE A 694 22.43 -20.98 51.73
C PHE A 694 22.31 -22.46 51.37
N GLU A 695 21.46 -23.18 52.10
CA GLU A 695 20.98 -24.51 51.70
C GLU A 695 20.08 -24.33 50.47
N LYS A 696 20.39 -25.07 49.40
CA LYS A 696 19.51 -25.25 48.24
C LYS A 696 18.33 -26.10 48.67
N VAL A 697 17.11 -25.65 48.38
CA VAL A 697 15.90 -26.46 48.51
C VAL A 697 15.98 -27.60 47.48
N ILE A 698 15.87 -28.83 47.97
CA ILE A 698 15.77 -30.06 47.17
C ILE A 698 14.35 -30.58 47.41
N ASP A 699 13.61 -30.72 46.31
CA ASP A 699 12.36 -31.49 46.16
C ASP A 699 11.00 -30.75 46.22
N PHE A 700 10.07 -31.30 45.41
CA PHE A 700 8.82 -30.73 44.90
C PHE A 700 7.61 -30.92 45.82
N ASP A 701 7.75 -31.74 46.87
CA ASP A 701 6.66 -32.06 47.82
C ASP A 701 6.49 -31.03 48.96
N ASP A 702 7.40 -30.07 49.12
CA ASP A 702 7.31 -29.00 50.13
C ASP A 702 6.28 -27.90 49.80
N LEU A 703 5.73 -27.89 48.58
CA LEU A 703 4.75 -26.90 48.12
C LEU A 703 3.30 -27.20 48.55
N ARG A 704 3.06 -28.25 49.37
CA ARG A 704 1.70 -28.73 49.69
C ARG A 704 1.43 -28.91 51.19
N ALA A 705 1.70 -27.90 52.02
CA ALA A 705 1.11 -27.83 53.36
C ALA A 705 0.90 -26.37 53.80
N GLY A 706 -0.37 -26.00 54.04
CA GLY A 706 -0.75 -24.69 54.56
C GLY A 706 -0.74 -24.61 56.09
N MET A 707 -0.56 -23.37 56.57
CA MET A 707 -0.92 -22.80 57.88
C MET A 707 -0.26 -23.38 59.15
N LYS A 708 0.56 -22.55 59.83
CA LYS A 708 0.32 -22.06 61.22
C LYS A 708 1.40 -21.06 61.72
N GLN A 709 0.90 -19.89 62.15
CA GLN A 709 1.27 -18.95 63.23
C GLN A 709 2.73 -18.66 63.68
N GLU A 710 3.01 -17.34 63.76
CA GLU A 710 3.99 -16.51 64.54
C GLU A 710 4.34 -16.97 66.00
N PRO A 711 5.26 -16.34 66.81
CA PRO A 711 5.90 -14.99 66.73
C PRO A 711 7.38 -14.79 67.26
N THR A 712 7.93 -13.56 67.06
CA THR A 712 8.80 -12.69 67.94
C THR A 712 10.18 -13.19 68.48
N THR A 713 11.32 -12.45 68.49
CA THR A 713 11.69 -11.26 69.31
C THR A 713 13.19 -10.88 69.07
N THR A 714 13.52 -9.60 69.21
CA THR A 714 14.84 -8.93 69.44
C THR A 714 15.38 -9.18 70.89
N PRO A 715 16.50 -8.62 71.43
CA PRO A 715 17.64 -7.82 70.90
C PRO A 715 19.08 -8.03 71.52
N ALA A 716 20.10 -7.45 70.86
CA ALA A 716 21.31 -6.74 71.40
C ALA A 716 22.41 -7.47 72.27
N PRO A 717 23.48 -6.78 72.76
CA PRO A 717 24.78 -6.57 72.08
C PRO A 717 26.03 -6.89 72.95
N THR A 718 27.26 -7.00 72.41
CA THR A 718 28.51 -6.48 73.05
C THR A 718 29.80 -6.62 72.20
N THR A 719 30.76 -5.79 72.59
CA THR A 719 31.96 -5.21 71.95
C THR A 719 33.26 -6.08 72.07
N PRO A 720 34.50 -5.62 71.75
CA PRO A 720 35.37 -6.26 70.75
C PRO A 720 36.73 -6.78 71.29
N ALA A 721 37.57 -7.32 70.39
CA ALA A 721 38.94 -7.80 70.69
C ALA A 721 39.95 -7.38 69.59
N PRO A 722 41.28 -7.40 69.87
CA PRO A 722 42.22 -6.35 69.47
C PRO A 722 43.11 -6.66 68.24
N THR A 723 43.76 -5.60 67.75
CA THR A 723 44.70 -5.55 66.62
C THR A 723 46.13 -6.00 66.96
N ARG A 724 46.81 -6.63 65.98
CA ARG A 724 48.28 -6.79 65.88
C ARG A 724 48.77 -6.28 64.50
N PRO A 725 50.05 -5.88 64.37
CA PRO A 725 50.51 -4.90 63.39
C PRO A 725 50.98 -5.50 62.05
N ALA A 726 51.01 -4.61 61.03
CA ALA A 726 51.39 -4.87 59.65
C ALA A 726 52.90 -5.12 59.43
N PRO A 727 53.27 -5.80 58.32
CA PRO A 727 54.57 -5.62 57.70
C PRO A 727 54.51 -5.08 56.25
N SER A 728 55.40 -4.09 56.06
CA SER A 728 56.33 -3.84 54.94
C SER A 728 55.86 -3.37 53.54
N ASN A 729 56.45 -2.23 53.16
CA ASN A 729 56.46 -1.49 51.89
C ASN A 729 56.91 -2.27 50.61
N LEU A 730 56.92 -3.61 50.61
CA LEU A 730 57.24 -4.41 49.41
C LEU A 730 56.04 -4.58 48.47
N THR A 731 54.82 -4.41 48.99
CA THR A 731 53.58 -4.51 48.22
C THR A 731 53.44 -3.38 47.21
N ASN A 732 53.80 -2.15 47.57
CA ASN A 732 53.55 -0.97 46.74
C ASN A 732 54.40 -0.94 45.45
N VAL A 733 55.62 -1.51 45.46
CA VAL A 733 56.45 -1.63 44.24
C VAL A 733 55.96 -2.77 43.35
N GLN A 734 55.58 -3.92 43.94
CA GLN A 734 55.03 -5.04 43.18
C GLN A 734 53.65 -4.74 42.59
N GLU A 735 52.80 -4.02 43.31
CA GLU A 735 51.50 -3.53 42.84
C GLU A 735 51.68 -2.50 41.72
N LYS A 736 52.63 -1.56 41.84
CA LYS A 736 52.96 -0.63 40.75
C LYS A 736 53.51 -1.35 39.52
N MET A 737 54.38 -2.34 39.69
CA MET A 737 54.88 -3.14 38.57
C MET A 737 53.79 -4.02 37.94
N ALA A 738 52.84 -4.52 38.73
CA ALA A 738 51.67 -5.25 38.24
C ALA A 738 50.71 -4.33 37.47
N ALA A 739 50.47 -3.11 37.98
CA ALA A 739 49.67 -2.10 37.29
C ALA A 739 50.31 -1.70 35.94
N VAL A 740 51.63 -1.46 35.91
CA VAL A 740 52.34 -1.16 34.65
C VAL A 740 52.28 -2.33 33.67
N ARG A 741 52.40 -3.59 34.15
CA ARG A 741 52.25 -4.77 33.27
C ARG A 741 50.81 -4.93 32.76
N TYR A 742 49.82 -4.63 33.58
CA TYR A 742 48.42 -4.63 33.17
C TYR A 742 48.16 -3.53 32.13
N ASP A 743 48.72 -2.34 32.28
CA ASP A 743 48.61 -1.26 31.30
C ASP A 743 49.29 -1.62 29.97
N ILE A 744 50.47 -2.25 30.02
CA ILE A 744 51.13 -2.77 28.81
C ILE A 744 50.27 -3.83 28.12
N TYR A 745 49.72 -4.79 28.88
CA TYR A 745 48.84 -5.83 28.36
C TYR A 745 47.56 -5.25 27.75
N ARG A 746 46.91 -4.30 28.44
CA ARG A 746 45.74 -3.56 27.97
C ARG A 746 46.04 -2.83 26.67
N ASN A 747 47.14 -2.08 26.60
CA ASN A 747 47.55 -1.37 25.38
C ASN A 747 47.82 -2.33 24.22
N LEU A 748 48.43 -3.50 24.47
CA LEU A 748 48.67 -4.53 23.46
C LEU A 748 47.38 -5.14 22.92
N ILE A 749 46.39 -5.38 23.78
CA ILE A 749 45.06 -5.82 23.39
C ILE A 749 44.35 -4.74 22.57
N GLU A 750 44.33 -3.50 23.05
CA GLU A 750 43.71 -2.37 22.33
C GLU A 750 44.36 -2.17 20.94
N GLN A 751 45.68 -2.36 20.80
CA GLN A 751 46.36 -2.30 19.50
C GLN A 751 45.96 -3.45 18.57
N ARG A 752 45.90 -4.70 19.06
CA ARG A 752 45.41 -5.84 18.27
C ARG A 752 43.97 -5.65 17.84
N GLN A 753 43.13 -5.08 18.71
CA GLN A 753 41.73 -4.78 18.40
C GLN A 753 41.59 -3.70 17.33
N ARG A 754 42.37 -2.61 17.42
CA ARG A 754 42.44 -1.60 16.36
C ARG A 754 42.87 -2.21 15.04
N ALA A 755 43.88 -3.08 15.04
CA ALA A 755 44.33 -3.77 13.85
C ALA A 755 43.27 -4.72 13.24
N ALA A 756 42.41 -5.32 14.07
CA ALA A 756 41.30 -6.16 13.60
C ALA A 756 40.12 -5.36 13.03
N GLN A 757 39.87 -4.15 13.56
CA GLN A 757 38.82 -3.24 13.11
C GLN A 757 39.22 -2.41 11.88
N ASP A 758 40.52 -2.13 11.71
CA ASP A 758 41.10 -1.39 10.58
C ASP A 758 41.74 -2.33 9.56
N LEU A 759 40.88 -3.00 8.77
CA LEU A 759 41.35 -3.68 7.56
C LEU A 759 41.94 -2.68 6.57
N ASP A 760 42.93 -3.15 5.80
CA ASP A 760 43.64 -2.34 4.80
C ASP A 760 42.67 -1.85 3.72
N ILE A 761 42.63 -0.53 3.53
CA ILE A 761 41.78 0.19 2.57
C ILE A 761 41.96 -0.37 1.15
N CYS A 762 43.13 -0.94 0.85
CA CYS A 762 43.44 -1.55 -0.43
C CYS A 762 42.52 -2.74 -0.79
N SER A 763 41.91 -3.41 0.19
CA SER A 763 40.97 -4.53 -0.03
C SER A 763 39.52 -4.10 -0.32
N LEU A 764 39.17 -2.84 -0.03
CA LEU A 764 37.82 -2.29 -0.13
C LEU A 764 37.77 -1.08 -1.09
N GLN A 765 38.42 -1.22 -2.24
CA GLN A 765 38.42 -0.18 -3.28
C GLN A 765 37.09 -0.18 -4.04
N ILE A 766 36.55 1.02 -4.24
CA ILE A 766 35.36 1.22 -5.05
C ILE A 766 35.80 1.69 -6.44
N PRO A 767 35.28 1.09 -7.54
CA PRO A 767 35.58 1.56 -8.88
C PRO A 767 35.04 2.98 -9.08
N HIS A 768 35.90 3.88 -9.53
CA HIS A 768 35.55 5.27 -9.85
C HIS A 768 35.64 5.50 -11.35
N ALA A 769 34.90 6.49 -11.84
CA ALA A 769 35.07 6.95 -13.22
C ALA A 769 36.52 7.40 -13.45
N MET A 770 37.09 7.00 -14.59
CA MET A 770 38.45 7.38 -14.98
C MET A 770 38.54 8.90 -15.17
N LYS A 771 39.67 9.48 -14.75
CA LYS A 771 39.92 10.92 -14.88
C LYS A 771 40.28 11.28 -16.32
N LYS A 772 40.16 12.56 -16.68
CA LYS A 772 40.64 13.05 -17.99
C LYS A 772 42.16 12.86 -18.09
N CYS A 773 42.64 12.34 -19.23
CA CYS A 773 44.08 12.25 -19.50
C CYS A 773 44.72 13.63 -19.58
N GLN A 774 45.98 13.75 -19.17
CA GLN A 774 46.73 15.01 -19.32
C GLN A 774 47.12 15.27 -20.78
N ASP A 775 47.35 14.20 -21.56
CA ASP A 775 47.61 14.25 -22.99
C ASP A 775 46.36 13.78 -23.77
N ASP A 776 45.83 14.65 -24.63
CA ASP A 776 44.66 14.37 -25.49
C ASP A 776 44.97 13.35 -26.60
N HIS A 777 46.25 12.98 -26.78
CA HIS A 777 46.73 11.95 -27.72
C HIS A 777 47.38 10.75 -27.03
N ALA A 778 47.12 10.53 -25.74
CA ALA A 778 47.68 9.42 -24.98
C ALA A 778 47.45 8.06 -25.66
N THR A 779 48.54 7.30 -25.83
CA THR A 779 48.50 5.94 -26.38
C THR A 779 47.73 4.99 -25.46
N VAL A 780 47.25 3.86 -26.00
CA VAL A 780 46.48 2.85 -25.23
C VAL A 780 47.25 2.41 -23.97
N SER A 781 48.57 2.24 -24.06
CA SER A 781 49.43 1.86 -22.92
C SER A 781 49.49 2.96 -21.85
N GLN A 782 49.67 4.22 -22.25
CA GLN A 782 49.66 5.36 -21.33
C GLN A 782 48.32 5.51 -20.62
N ARG A 783 47.20 5.28 -21.32
CA ARG A 783 45.85 5.31 -20.72
C ARG A 783 45.62 4.24 -19.66
N LEU A 784 46.20 3.05 -19.84
CA LEU A 784 46.16 1.95 -18.87
C LEU A 784 47.02 2.23 -17.64
N GLU A 785 48.20 2.81 -17.83
CA GLU A 785 49.11 3.18 -16.74
C GLU A 785 48.57 4.35 -15.90
N GLU A 786 48.05 5.39 -16.55
CA GLU A 786 47.52 6.60 -15.90
C GLU A 786 46.05 6.46 -15.45
N LYS A 787 45.37 5.36 -15.81
CA LYS A 787 43.94 5.11 -15.56
C LYS A 787 43.06 6.30 -15.98
N CYS A 788 43.27 6.77 -17.20
CA CYS A 788 42.64 7.98 -17.72
C CYS A 788 41.89 7.74 -19.05
N THR A 789 40.95 8.63 -19.35
CA THR A 789 40.16 8.64 -20.58
C THR A 789 40.31 9.96 -21.31
N ILE A 790 40.40 9.90 -22.64
CA ILE A 790 40.44 11.07 -23.52
C ILE A 790 39.02 11.61 -23.66
N GLU A 791 38.87 12.94 -23.62
CA GLU A 791 37.58 13.62 -23.78
C GLU A 791 37.12 13.56 -25.23
N GLU A 792 35.90 13.11 -25.46
CA GLU A 792 35.30 13.05 -26.79
C GLU A 792 34.81 14.44 -27.22
N GLU A 793 35.30 14.94 -28.36
CA GLU A 793 34.73 16.12 -29.00
C GLU A 793 33.36 15.77 -29.59
N MET A 794 32.31 16.31 -28.98
CA MET A 794 30.93 16.11 -29.42
C MET A 794 30.59 17.03 -30.59
N THR A 795 30.26 16.44 -31.74
CA THR A 795 29.80 17.15 -32.92
C THR A 795 28.27 17.25 -32.94
N GLY A 796 27.71 18.42 -33.25
CA GLY A 796 26.26 18.63 -33.39
C GLY A 796 25.72 19.91 -32.78
N ILE A 797 24.42 20.13 -32.96
CA ILE A 797 23.72 21.30 -32.43
C ILE A 797 23.38 21.05 -30.96
N GLN A 798 23.80 21.96 -30.10
CA GLN A 798 23.52 21.89 -28.67
C GLN A 798 22.14 22.46 -28.34
N VAL A 799 21.31 21.67 -27.66
CA VAL A 799 19.98 22.04 -27.17
C VAL A 799 19.97 21.95 -25.64
N PRO A 800 19.34 22.90 -24.92
CA PRO A 800 19.21 22.83 -23.46
C PRO A 800 18.51 21.56 -22.96
N GLY A 801 18.92 21.02 -21.80
CA GLY A 801 18.39 19.77 -21.25
C GLY A 801 16.92 19.79 -20.80
N ASN A 802 16.36 20.98 -20.62
CA ASN A 802 14.93 21.21 -20.34
C ASN A 802 14.07 21.34 -21.62
N GLN A 803 14.70 21.31 -22.80
CA GLN A 803 14.04 21.43 -24.08
C GLN A 803 14.08 20.09 -24.83
N HIS A 804 12.91 19.61 -25.23
CA HIS A 804 12.71 18.29 -25.87
C HIS A 804 12.22 18.40 -27.33
N TYR A 805 12.49 19.55 -27.95
CA TYR A 805 12.13 19.82 -29.34
C TYR A 805 13.14 20.74 -30.00
N PHE A 806 13.34 20.60 -31.31
CA PHE A 806 14.25 21.45 -32.08
C PHE A 806 13.80 21.60 -33.53
N TYR A 807 14.01 22.80 -34.11
CA TYR A 807 13.69 23.09 -35.50
C TYR A 807 14.94 22.93 -36.38
N LEU A 808 14.92 21.93 -37.26
CA LEU A 808 15.92 21.76 -38.31
C LEU A 808 15.53 22.65 -39.50
N ASN A 809 16.39 23.60 -39.85
CA ASN A 809 16.18 24.58 -40.92
C ASN A 809 17.11 24.31 -42.11
N GLU A 810 16.90 25.01 -43.23
CA GLU A 810 17.74 24.94 -44.44
C GLU A 810 17.79 23.55 -45.10
N LEU A 811 16.70 22.79 -44.97
CA LEU A 811 16.57 21.45 -45.54
C LEU A 811 16.07 21.50 -46.99
N GLN A 812 16.40 20.46 -47.76
CA GLN A 812 15.91 20.28 -49.12
C GLN A 812 14.49 19.71 -49.13
N PRO A 813 13.60 20.18 -50.03
CA PRO A 813 12.25 19.64 -50.17
C PRO A 813 12.22 18.15 -50.53
N GLU A 814 11.18 17.46 -50.07
CA GLU A 814 10.92 16.01 -50.34
C GLU A 814 12.09 15.05 -50.05
N SER A 815 13.03 15.45 -49.20
CA SER A 815 14.25 14.71 -48.90
C SER A 815 14.16 14.03 -47.54
N PHE A 816 14.83 12.88 -47.42
CA PHE A 816 14.94 12.15 -46.15
C PHE A 816 16.20 12.55 -45.42
N TYR A 817 16.09 12.69 -44.10
CA TYR A 817 17.20 13.02 -43.21
C TYR A 817 17.30 11.96 -42.12
N ARG A 818 18.53 11.52 -41.84
CA ARG A 818 18.85 10.72 -40.66
C ARG A 818 19.24 11.68 -39.55
N VAL A 819 18.50 11.61 -38.45
CA VAL A 819 18.70 12.48 -37.29
C VAL A 819 19.17 11.62 -36.13
N THR A 820 20.20 12.07 -35.42
CA THR A 820 20.67 11.44 -34.19
C THR A 820 20.58 12.39 -33.01
N VAL A 821 20.10 11.89 -31.87
CA VAL A 821 19.99 12.66 -30.63
C VAL A 821 20.75 11.94 -29.51
N ARG A 822 21.59 12.68 -28.79
CA ARG A 822 22.31 12.25 -27.58
C ARG A 822 21.93 13.14 -26.41
N ALA A 823 21.76 12.57 -25.24
CA ALA A 823 21.53 13.29 -23.99
C ALA A 823 22.82 13.29 -23.17
N CYS A 824 23.19 14.42 -22.56
CA CYS A 824 24.41 14.52 -21.76
C CYS A 824 24.11 14.99 -20.34
N VAL A 825 24.88 14.45 -19.41
CA VAL A 825 24.91 14.85 -17.99
C VAL A 825 26.22 15.59 -17.74
N ASP A 826 26.16 16.67 -16.97
CA ASP A 826 27.36 17.42 -16.56
C ASP A 826 28.15 16.66 -15.48
N ASP A 827 29.43 16.99 -15.30
CA ASP A 827 30.33 16.38 -14.32
C ASP A 827 30.65 14.88 -14.54
N VAL A 828 30.31 14.34 -15.71
CA VAL A 828 30.70 12.98 -16.15
C VAL A 828 31.50 13.08 -17.45
N LEU A 829 32.77 12.64 -17.41
CA LEU A 829 33.64 12.60 -18.59
C LEU A 829 33.04 11.66 -19.64
N ASN A 830 32.86 12.15 -20.87
CA ASN A 830 32.13 11.45 -21.94
C ASN A 830 30.72 11.01 -21.51
N GLY A 831 30.07 11.81 -20.65
CA GLY A 831 28.76 11.57 -20.03
C GLY A 831 27.55 11.70 -20.97
N CYS A 832 27.74 11.50 -22.28
CA CYS A 832 26.68 11.53 -23.26
C CYS A 832 26.17 10.12 -23.60
N SER A 833 24.86 9.96 -23.74
CA SER A 833 24.23 8.69 -24.10
C SER A 833 24.65 8.21 -25.48
N ASN A 834 24.44 6.92 -25.74
CA ASN A 834 24.63 6.36 -27.08
C ASN A 834 23.63 7.02 -28.06
N PRO A 835 24.04 7.28 -29.31
CA PRO A 835 23.20 7.95 -30.30
C PRO A 835 21.92 7.15 -30.55
N THR A 836 20.78 7.84 -30.51
CA THR A 836 19.50 7.28 -30.95
C THR A 836 19.15 7.89 -32.31
N GLU A 837 18.86 7.04 -33.29
CA GLU A 837 18.63 7.46 -34.68
C GLU A 837 17.14 7.43 -35.05
N ALA A 838 16.71 8.39 -35.88
CA ALA A 838 15.41 8.39 -36.52
C ALA A 838 15.48 8.93 -37.96
N LEU A 839 14.63 8.41 -38.83
CA LEU A 839 14.45 8.90 -40.19
C LEU A 839 13.25 9.83 -40.25
N VAL A 840 13.46 11.04 -40.76
CA VAL A 840 12.43 12.07 -40.92
C VAL A 840 12.44 12.61 -42.36
N LYS A 841 11.29 13.10 -42.84
CA LYS A 841 11.11 13.57 -44.22
C LYS A 841 10.60 15.01 -44.24
N THR A 842 11.16 15.83 -45.13
CA THR A 842 10.60 17.16 -45.44
C THR A 842 9.34 17.07 -46.30
N THR A 843 8.41 18.00 -46.09
CA THR A 843 7.19 18.10 -46.92
C THR A 843 7.50 18.64 -48.31
N SER A 844 6.55 18.50 -49.24
CA SER A 844 6.69 19.04 -50.59
C SER A 844 6.33 20.52 -50.64
N VAL A 845 6.96 21.26 -51.56
CA VAL A 845 6.62 22.68 -51.82
C VAL A 845 5.12 22.83 -52.18
N ARG A 846 4.56 21.83 -52.87
CA ARG A 846 3.15 21.81 -53.25
C ARG A 846 2.21 21.65 -52.05
N VAL A 847 2.57 20.80 -51.08
CA VAL A 847 1.81 20.61 -49.84
C VAL A 847 1.92 21.84 -48.94
N GLU A 848 3.09 22.47 -48.87
CA GLU A 848 3.27 23.73 -48.15
C GLU A 848 2.39 24.86 -48.73
N GLN A 849 2.33 24.99 -50.06
CA GLN A 849 1.46 25.96 -50.73
C GLN A 849 -0.02 25.67 -50.47
N LEU A 850 -0.41 24.40 -50.42
CA LEU A 850 -1.77 23.98 -50.10
C LEU A 850 -2.15 24.39 -48.67
N MET A 851 -1.28 24.10 -47.69
CA MET A 851 -1.48 24.44 -46.27
C MET A 851 -1.56 25.96 -46.02
N LYS A 852 -0.88 26.78 -46.83
CA LYS A 852 -0.93 28.25 -46.76
C LYS A 852 -2.17 28.86 -47.43
N SER A 853 -2.90 28.08 -48.25
CA SER A 853 -4.07 28.54 -49.02
C SER A 853 -5.41 28.26 -48.35
N THR A 854 -5.39 27.61 -47.19
CA THR A 854 -6.51 27.36 -46.25
C THR A 854 -6.31 28.17 -44.99
#